data_AF-A0A1L2FYU3-F1
#
_entry.id   AF-A0A1L2FYU3-F1
#
_cell.length_a   1.000
_cell.length_b   1.000
_cell.length_c   1.000
_cell.angle_alpha   90.00
_cell.angle_beta   90.00
_cell.angle_gamma   90.00
#
_symmetry.space_group_name_H-M   'P 1'
#
loop_
_entity.id
_entity.type
_entity.pdbx_description
1 polymer ?
#
loop_
_entity_poly.entity_id
_entity_poly.type
_entity_poly.pdbx_seq_one_letter_code
_entity_poly.pdbx_strand_id
1 'polypeptide(L)'
;MEYFLGAIAIYIGYLWISGTSKSNTVNKSKTRNAPSQTSRHRTSSSASSSVNTSSFSSFDCSDDDEFATFTIETGFGYELEESSNKQKGRWIGESEQLTINGRKLKRGLFYFGGVMNSLDGYGIEPSLVDEKRPVSKPPLNENAETHSDESLGYWPSYASLSQGCRGAYLDWLASERSNPNIPIGYVFIYFYGFERRIIENKATSDVSDPEFIAIFDEVLRLNKVFSANRSFNRYSSDFLELMALFRPSLLEYRMDEIPDTHNALSFKIKLANTVVNDQIVGVKLALAWLKNTFEYSLKMPARRCEEEFRKLFEIRFSQKFGEGISVKPNKTKLRLSYNAASNGIHGIDLAVEELPDPSILKGPIKKLIPIAEACTEELASYSRYLGKADTSKNDIAALMLLPKELVNESNSPVIGEFKKWAEQVIENQDGLTTVKEFWSHTGMPFPKGINKKEHELLTNLATKANIGIAPDQRFHQAKVKADGNIVLFTPAHGEFFEPSQAFNQVSLAMRLGAMVATIDGYVDQEEKLVLQKLVDQDENMSQSEKNSLKAYLIWRLNSPANTAGLKARIEKLKTNEIEFLKKFMISIALADGKVDSTEIKQIEKLYTSLGLDRSLVTSDIHHLTSSSSRTITRSESSDTSANTFKLDEGILAMHESETSDAKTMLENIFAVDDEPEIDVISEQAESDGLDHAHKELFDTLLSKETWSRNEVNEFCGKLSLMVDGAIETINDWAYEKVDAPVLDDDGDIYVDLEIVEELKG
;
A
#
# COMPACT_ATOMS: atom_id res chain seq x y z
N MET A 1 -37.57 -7.01 -37.90
CA MET A 1 -37.03 -5.64 -37.71
C MET A 1 -38.04 -4.52 -38.03
N GLU A 2 -39.31 -4.78 -38.39
CA GLU A 2 -40.28 -3.69 -38.65
C GLU A 2 -41.34 -3.51 -37.55
N TYR A 3 -41.77 -4.58 -36.87
CA TYR A 3 -42.76 -4.49 -35.79
C TYR A 3 -42.30 -3.70 -34.55
N PHE A 4 -41.00 -3.67 -34.26
CA PHE A 4 -40.45 -2.97 -33.07
C PHE A 4 -40.43 -1.44 -33.24
N LEU A 5 -40.24 -0.93 -34.46
CA LEU A 5 -40.29 0.50 -34.75
C LEU A 5 -41.73 1.06 -34.66
N GLY A 6 -42.73 0.27 -35.02
CA GLY A 6 -44.15 0.66 -34.92
C GLY A 6 -44.60 0.92 -33.47
N ALA A 7 -44.19 0.06 -32.53
CA ALA A 7 -44.55 0.21 -31.11
C ALA A 7 -43.95 1.48 -30.48
N ILE A 8 -42.70 1.80 -30.80
CA ILE A 8 -41.99 2.98 -30.28
C ILE A 8 -42.62 4.28 -30.81
N ALA A 9 -43.01 4.33 -32.09
CA ALA A 9 -43.70 5.48 -32.66
C ALA A 9 -45.07 5.76 -32.00
N ILE A 10 -45.84 4.72 -31.68
CA ILE A 10 -47.14 4.83 -31.01
C ILE A 10 -46.97 5.35 -29.57
N TYR A 11 -45.97 4.86 -28.83
CA TYR A 11 -45.69 5.30 -27.47
C TYR A 11 -45.26 6.78 -27.40
N ILE A 12 -44.40 7.22 -28.31
CA ILE A 12 -43.97 8.62 -28.42
C ILE A 12 -45.15 9.54 -28.77
N GLY A 13 -46.07 9.10 -29.64
CA GLY A 13 -47.31 9.82 -29.94
C GLY A 13 -48.23 9.99 -28.72
N TYR A 14 -48.34 8.97 -27.86
CA TYR A 14 -49.17 9.01 -26.66
C TYR A 14 -48.64 9.98 -25.59
N LEU A 15 -47.32 10.05 -25.42
CA LEU A 15 -46.64 10.99 -24.51
C LEU A 15 -46.73 12.45 -24.98
N TRP A 16 -46.85 12.71 -26.29
CA TRP A 16 -47.02 14.06 -26.82
C TRP A 16 -48.47 14.59 -26.67
N ILE A 17 -49.46 13.70 -26.67
CA ILE A 17 -50.89 14.05 -26.59
C ILE A 17 -51.37 14.34 -25.16
N SER A 18 -50.68 13.80 -24.14
CA SER A 18 -51.13 13.82 -22.74
C SER A 18 -50.52 14.92 -21.85
N GLY A 19 -49.58 15.73 -22.36
CA GLY A 19 -48.61 16.45 -21.54
C GLY A 19 -48.86 17.92 -21.16
N THR A 20 -49.71 18.71 -21.85
CA THR A 20 -49.80 20.17 -21.57
C THR A 20 -51.16 20.85 -21.80
N SER A 21 -51.58 21.66 -20.80
CA SER A 21 -52.62 22.73 -20.85
C SER A 21 -54.08 22.25 -20.80
N LYS A 22 -54.94 22.69 -19.87
CA LYS A 22 -55.35 24.10 -19.65
C LYS A 22 -56.14 24.34 -18.34
N SER A 23 -56.56 25.60 -18.14
CA SER A 23 -57.10 26.19 -16.90
C SER A 23 -58.60 26.54 -16.91
N ASN A 24 -59.11 26.93 -15.72
CA ASN A 24 -60.33 27.72 -15.46
C ASN A 24 -61.68 27.02 -15.77
N THR A 25 -62.84 27.35 -15.19
CA THR A 25 -63.46 28.64 -14.78
C THR A 25 -64.53 28.40 -13.68
N VAL A 26 -65.21 29.32 -12.99
CA VAL A 26 -65.08 30.74 -12.53
C VAL A 26 -66.26 30.98 -11.56
N ASN A 27 -66.15 31.78 -10.48
CA ASN A 27 -67.34 32.55 -10.02
C ASN A 27 -67.10 33.80 -9.14
N LYS A 28 -67.65 34.93 -9.65
CA LYS A 28 -68.19 36.12 -8.96
C LYS A 28 -67.27 37.09 -8.21
N SER A 29 -67.80 38.31 -8.08
CA SER A 29 -67.09 39.59 -7.95
C SER A 29 -67.57 40.40 -6.75
N LYS A 30 -66.68 41.26 -6.19
CA LYS A 30 -66.89 42.71 -6.01
C LYS A 30 -65.73 43.43 -5.28
N THR A 31 -65.12 44.39 -5.98
CA THR A 31 -64.68 45.72 -5.51
C THR A 31 -64.33 45.98 -4.04
N ARG A 32 -63.07 46.37 -3.74
CA ARG A 32 -62.68 47.78 -3.46
C ARG A 32 -61.17 48.00 -3.16
N ASN A 33 -60.67 49.14 -3.67
CA ASN A 33 -59.61 50.03 -3.16
C ASN A 33 -58.18 49.51 -2.83
N ALA A 34 -57.20 50.04 -3.57
CA ALA A 34 -55.83 50.34 -3.08
C ALA A 34 -55.82 51.77 -2.45
N PRO A 35 -54.77 52.27 -1.74
CA PRO A 35 -53.43 52.46 -2.35
C PRO A 35 -52.16 52.38 -1.44
N SER A 36 -51.01 52.20 -2.12
CA SER A 36 -49.67 52.80 -1.91
C SER A 36 -48.89 52.80 -0.56
N GLN A 37 -47.69 52.22 -0.64
CA GLN A 37 -46.35 52.73 -0.22
C GLN A 37 -46.09 53.24 1.23
N THR A 38 -45.02 52.74 1.88
CA THR A 38 -43.73 53.46 2.07
C THR A 38 -42.70 52.64 2.89
N SER A 39 -41.43 53.07 2.87
CA SER A 39 -40.26 52.46 3.54
C SER A 39 -40.02 52.99 4.97
N ARG A 40 -39.28 52.23 5.82
CA ARG A 40 -38.05 52.67 6.53
C ARG A 40 -37.53 51.71 7.63
N HIS A 41 -36.23 51.88 7.91
CA HIS A 41 -35.42 51.39 9.03
C HIS A 41 -36.11 51.14 10.39
N ARG A 42 -35.60 50.11 11.10
CA ARG A 42 -35.34 50.11 12.56
C ARG A 42 -34.01 49.35 12.79
N THR A 43 -32.92 49.98 13.21
CA THR A 43 -32.56 50.57 14.53
C THR A 43 -32.32 49.53 15.63
N SER A 44 -31.05 49.42 16.02
CA SER A 44 -30.54 48.72 17.21
C SER A 44 -31.10 49.28 18.52
N SER A 45 -31.35 48.41 19.50
CA SER A 45 -31.60 48.78 20.89
C SER A 45 -30.76 47.94 21.83
N SER A 46 -29.85 48.60 22.54
CA SER A 46 -29.08 48.08 23.66
C SER A 46 -29.97 47.78 24.86
N ALA A 47 -29.75 46.64 25.53
CA ALA A 47 -30.29 46.37 26.86
C ALA A 47 -29.18 45.80 27.75
N SER A 48 -28.83 46.52 28.80
CA SER A 48 -27.91 46.12 29.86
C SER A 48 -28.68 45.42 30.98
N SER A 49 -28.21 44.26 31.44
CA SER A 49 -28.75 43.56 32.62
C SER A 49 -27.73 43.56 33.76
N SER A 50 -28.16 44.05 34.92
CA SER A 50 -27.40 44.11 36.17
C SER A 50 -27.60 42.86 37.02
N VAL A 51 -26.54 42.40 37.68
CA VAL A 51 -26.56 41.28 38.63
C VAL A 51 -27.42 41.58 39.86
N ASN A 52 -28.17 40.58 40.34
CA ASN A 52 -28.58 40.47 41.75
C ASN A 52 -28.90 39.00 42.10
N THR A 53 -28.59 38.61 43.34
CA THR A 53 -28.51 37.20 43.76
C THR A 53 -29.69 36.70 44.61
N SER A 54 -30.02 35.42 44.40
CA SER A 54 -30.53 34.43 45.38
C SER A 54 -31.85 34.66 46.15
N SER A 55 -32.81 33.75 45.95
CA SER A 55 -33.52 33.05 47.05
C SER A 55 -34.26 31.79 46.56
N PHE A 56 -34.37 30.79 47.43
CA PHE A 56 -34.88 29.43 47.16
C PHE A 56 -36.36 29.27 47.53
N SER A 57 -37.18 28.63 46.70
CA SER A 57 -38.49 28.06 47.12
C SER A 57 -38.97 26.92 46.21
N SER A 58 -39.72 25.99 46.79
CA SER A 58 -40.09 24.68 46.24
C SER A 58 -41.55 24.56 45.83
N PHE A 59 -41.84 23.76 44.77
CA PHE A 59 -43.15 23.21 44.35
C PHE A 59 -44.32 24.20 44.11
N ASP A 60 -44.90 24.21 42.91
CA ASP A 60 -46.05 23.35 42.58
C ASP A 60 -46.29 23.27 41.05
N CYS A 61 -47.21 22.43 40.59
CA CYS A 61 -47.46 22.14 39.16
C CYS A 61 -48.86 22.56 38.70
N SER A 62 -48.97 23.51 37.76
CA SER A 62 -50.16 23.70 36.90
C SER A 62 -49.96 24.67 35.73
N ASP A 63 -50.45 24.25 34.56
CA ASP A 63 -50.90 24.98 33.38
C ASP A 63 -49.90 25.72 32.45
N ASP A 64 -50.08 25.42 31.15
CA ASP A 64 -49.28 25.81 29.99
C ASP A 64 -49.43 27.28 29.55
N ASP A 65 -48.44 27.71 28.73
CA ASP A 65 -48.33 28.93 27.89
C ASP A 65 -47.37 30.04 28.34
N GLU A 66 -46.17 29.67 28.80
CA GLU A 66 -45.01 30.58 28.82
C GLU A 66 -43.90 30.08 27.88
N PHE A 67 -43.47 30.92 26.94
CA PHE A 67 -42.37 30.62 26.03
C PHE A 67 -41.11 30.33 26.86
N ALA A 68 -40.65 29.07 26.82
CA ALA A 68 -39.43 28.65 27.49
C ALA A 68 -38.24 29.49 27.00
N THR A 69 -37.90 30.51 27.78
CA THR A 69 -36.71 31.32 27.57
C THR A 69 -35.55 30.51 28.11
N PHE A 70 -35.00 29.65 27.24
CA PHE A 70 -33.76 28.94 27.53
C PHE A 70 -32.64 29.97 27.63
N THR A 71 -32.36 30.45 28.84
CA THR A 71 -31.09 31.11 29.11
C THR A 71 -30.02 30.03 28.99
N ILE A 72 -29.41 29.91 27.82
CA ILE A 72 -28.23 29.09 27.64
C ILE A 72 -27.10 29.81 28.37
N GLU A 73 -26.94 29.51 29.65
CA GLU A 73 -25.69 29.79 30.37
C GLU A 73 -24.61 28.91 29.74
N THR A 74 -23.97 29.43 28.68
CA THR A 74 -22.75 28.84 28.14
C THR A 74 -21.64 29.03 29.16
N GLY A 75 -21.53 28.10 30.10
CA GLY A 75 -20.47 28.00 31.12
C GLY A 75 -19.07 27.69 30.56
N PHE A 76 -18.74 28.24 29.38
CA PHE A 76 -17.42 28.18 28.77
C PHE A 76 -16.68 29.50 29.00
N GLY A 77 -16.30 29.74 30.26
CA GLY A 77 -15.45 30.86 30.63
C GLY A 77 -15.43 31.10 32.14
N TYR A 78 -14.22 31.22 32.68
CA TYR A 78 -14.02 31.96 33.93
C TYR A 78 -14.47 33.40 33.71
N GLU A 79 -15.10 34.03 34.71
CA GLU A 79 -15.44 35.46 34.66
C GLU A 79 -14.18 36.28 34.32
N LEU A 80 -14.28 37.14 33.31
CA LEU A 80 -13.19 37.98 32.85
C LEU A 80 -12.83 39.01 33.94
N GLU A 81 -11.77 38.72 34.71
CA GLU A 81 -11.20 39.68 35.66
C GLU A 81 -10.96 41.03 34.96
N GLU A 82 -11.52 42.12 35.47
CA GLU A 82 -11.34 43.43 34.87
C GLU A 82 -9.89 43.92 35.06
N SER A 83 -9.25 44.36 33.97
CA SER A 83 -7.93 44.96 34.04
C SER A 83 -7.97 46.49 34.19
N SER A 84 -7.19 46.97 35.16
CA SER A 84 -6.87 48.39 35.32
C SER A 84 -5.81 48.89 34.30
N ASN A 85 -5.39 48.06 33.36
CA ASN A 85 -4.46 48.48 32.31
C ASN A 85 -5.21 49.17 31.17
N LYS A 86 -4.84 50.43 30.90
CA LYS A 86 -5.41 51.25 29.82
C LYS A 86 -4.37 51.57 28.73
N GLN A 87 -3.19 50.96 28.77
CA GLN A 87 -2.21 51.06 27.69
C GLN A 87 -2.73 50.35 26.45
N LYS A 88 -2.66 51.00 25.28
CA LYS A 88 -3.01 50.37 24.00
C LYS A 88 -2.05 49.22 23.72
N GLY A 89 -2.59 48.07 23.31
CA GLY A 89 -1.79 46.92 22.91
C GLY A 89 -0.87 47.26 21.73
N ARG A 90 0.36 46.73 21.76
CA ARG A 90 1.35 46.84 20.68
C ARG A 90 2.03 45.49 20.44
N TRP A 91 2.54 45.31 19.23
CA TRP A 91 3.43 44.19 18.91
C TRP A 91 4.81 44.40 19.54
N ILE A 92 5.40 43.31 20.04
CA ILE A 92 6.76 43.27 20.58
C ILE A 92 7.67 42.61 19.54
N GLY A 93 8.68 43.33 19.05
CA GLY A 93 9.59 42.82 18.00
C GLY A 93 10.49 41.69 18.51
N GLU A 94 10.98 40.81 17.61
CA GLU A 94 11.72 39.58 17.98
C GLU A 94 12.83 39.78 19.01
N SER A 95 13.68 40.79 18.81
CA SER A 95 14.82 41.11 19.69
C SER A 95 14.47 42.00 20.90
N GLU A 96 13.20 42.41 21.05
CA GLU A 96 12.77 43.26 22.15
C GLU A 96 12.59 42.43 23.43
N GLN A 97 13.27 42.85 24.51
CA GLN A 97 13.24 42.18 25.81
C GLN A 97 12.31 42.91 26.78
N LEU A 98 11.46 42.16 27.48
CA LEU A 98 10.55 42.70 28.49
C LEU A 98 10.70 41.93 29.82
N THR A 99 10.30 42.57 30.92
CA THR A 99 10.15 41.90 32.22
C THR A 99 8.70 42.03 32.66
N ILE A 100 7.98 40.92 32.69
CA ILE A 100 6.55 40.86 33.00
C ILE A 100 6.38 40.06 34.29
N ASN A 101 5.82 40.67 35.33
CA ASN A 101 5.56 40.02 36.62
C ASN A 101 6.75 39.20 37.17
N GLY A 102 7.96 39.78 37.11
CA GLY A 102 9.21 39.19 37.59
C GLY A 102 9.91 38.22 36.62
N ARG A 103 9.31 37.90 35.48
CA ARG A 103 9.86 36.98 34.46
C ARG A 103 10.53 37.78 33.34
N LYS A 104 11.78 37.44 32.98
CA LYS A 104 12.53 38.10 31.91
C LYS A 104 12.32 37.39 30.57
N LEU A 105 11.49 37.97 29.71
CA LEU A 105 11.25 37.49 28.35
C LEU A 105 12.37 38.01 27.45
N LYS A 106 13.22 37.10 26.95
CA LYS A 106 14.39 37.43 26.11
C LYS A 106 14.08 37.58 24.63
N ARG A 107 12.91 37.09 24.18
CA ARG A 107 12.43 37.10 22.80
C ARG A 107 11.03 37.73 22.77
N GLY A 108 10.73 38.54 21.76
CA GLY A 108 9.42 39.14 21.53
C GLY A 108 8.48 38.22 20.76
N LEU A 109 7.88 38.75 19.69
CA LEU A 109 6.88 38.12 18.82
C LEU A 109 5.51 37.84 19.47
N PHE A 110 5.01 38.77 20.29
CA PHE A 110 3.67 38.70 20.87
C PHE A 110 3.07 40.10 21.06
N TYR A 111 1.76 40.17 21.31
CA TYR A 111 1.09 41.42 21.64
C TYR A 111 1.13 41.70 23.15
N PHE A 112 1.46 42.93 23.54
CA PHE A 112 1.56 43.37 24.93
C PHE A 112 0.80 44.68 25.17
N GLY A 113 0.06 44.76 26.28
CA GLY A 113 -0.65 45.96 26.72
C GLY A 113 -1.94 45.63 27.50
N GLY A 114 -2.81 46.62 27.69
CA GLY A 114 -4.07 46.47 28.43
C GLY A 114 -5.34 46.52 27.57
N VAL A 115 -5.29 47.16 26.41
CA VAL A 115 -6.46 47.40 25.56
C VAL A 115 -6.14 47.13 24.09
N MET A 116 -6.72 46.04 23.57
CA MET A 116 -6.77 45.71 22.15
C MET A 116 -8.02 44.88 21.91
N ASN A 117 -8.89 45.33 21.01
CA ASN A 117 -10.03 44.55 20.58
C ASN A 117 -9.55 43.43 19.64
N SER A 118 -10.20 42.28 19.66
CA SER A 118 -10.10 41.23 18.62
C SER A 118 -10.35 41.80 17.21
N LEU A 119 -9.88 41.10 16.17
CA LEU A 119 -10.03 41.54 14.78
C LEU A 119 -11.47 41.46 14.26
N ASP A 120 -12.29 40.59 14.84
CA ASP A 120 -13.73 40.56 14.59
C ASP A 120 -14.51 41.74 15.22
N GLY A 121 -13.86 42.51 16.09
CA GLY A 121 -14.44 43.66 16.80
C GLY A 121 -15.20 43.30 18.09
N TYR A 122 -15.26 42.03 18.48
CA TYR A 122 -16.02 41.55 19.63
C TYR A 122 -15.14 40.95 20.74
N GLY A 123 -14.85 41.77 21.75
CA GLY A 123 -14.11 41.34 22.94
C GLY A 123 -12.63 41.75 22.93
N ILE A 124 -11.84 41.08 23.77
CA ILE A 124 -10.41 41.36 23.96
C ILE A 124 -9.61 40.40 23.06
N GLU A 125 -8.57 40.92 22.41
CA GLU A 125 -7.63 40.13 21.61
C GLU A 125 -7.08 38.91 22.40
N PRO A 126 -7.32 37.67 21.94
CA PRO A 126 -6.93 36.45 22.67
C PRO A 126 -5.44 36.34 23.00
N SER A 127 -4.57 36.87 22.14
CA SER A 127 -3.10 36.85 22.30
C SER A 127 -2.53 37.97 23.18
N LEU A 128 -3.35 38.93 23.63
CA LEU A 128 -2.87 40.13 24.33
C LEU A 128 -2.34 39.83 25.73
N VAL A 129 -1.04 39.93 25.92
CA VAL A 129 -0.38 39.81 27.23
C VAL A 129 -0.51 41.12 28.01
N ASP A 130 -1.25 41.06 29.11
CA ASP A 130 -1.41 42.16 30.06
C ASP A 130 -0.67 41.87 31.37
N GLU A 131 0.24 42.76 31.75
CA GLU A 131 1.02 42.69 33.00
C GLU A 131 0.17 42.91 34.26
N LYS A 132 -0.94 43.65 34.19
CA LYS A 132 -1.74 44.00 35.38
C LYS A 132 -2.74 42.91 35.79
N ARG A 133 -2.93 41.89 34.95
CA ARG A 133 -3.72 40.71 35.28
C ARG A 133 -2.97 39.85 36.31
N PRO A 134 -3.55 39.51 37.48
CA PRO A 134 -2.87 38.71 38.51
C PRO A 134 -2.24 37.42 37.97
N VAL A 135 -0.97 37.15 38.27
CA VAL A 135 -0.31 35.89 37.88
C VAL A 135 0.26 35.15 39.08
N SER A 136 0.44 33.83 38.97
CA SER A 136 1.14 33.06 39.98
C SER A 136 2.62 33.49 40.04
N LYS A 137 3.22 33.36 41.23
CA LYS A 137 4.67 33.60 41.41
C LYS A 137 5.46 32.61 40.53
N PRO A 138 6.64 32.98 40.02
CA PRO A 138 7.52 32.05 39.33
C PRO A 138 7.77 30.79 40.19
N PRO A 139 7.83 29.60 39.59
CA PRO A 139 8.06 28.36 40.32
C PRO A 139 9.43 28.39 41.02
N LEU A 140 9.46 27.90 42.27
CA LEU A 140 10.70 27.81 43.06
C LEU A 140 11.61 26.64 42.63
N ASN A 141 11.05 25.67 41.91
CA ASN A 141 11.74 24.50 41.37
C ASN A 141 11.59 24.48 39.85
N GLU A 142 12.69 24.36 39.11
CA GLU A 142 12.69 24.31 37.64
C GLU A 142 12.02 23.03 37.08
N ASN A 143 11.88 21.99 37.90
CA ASN A 143 11.28 20.70 37.55
C ASN A 143 9.79 20.57 37.95
N ALA A 144 9.11 21.67 38.27
CA ALA A 144 7.67 21.63 38.54
C ALA A 144 6.87 21.33 37.26
N GLU A 145 5.84 20.49 37.34
CA GLU A 145 4.90 20.29 36.24
C GLU A 145 4.28 21.63 35.82
N THR A 146 4.11 21.82 34.51
CA THR A 146 3.50 23.07 34.03
C THR A 146 2.03 23.09 34.39
N HIS A 147 1.63 24.05 35.21
CA HIS A 147 0.25 24.21 35.65
C HIS A 147 -0.72 24.36 34.47
N SER A 148 -1.85 23.65 34.56
CA SER A 148 -2.99 23.71 33.66
C SER A 148 -4.28 23.52 34.45
N ASP A 149 -5.36 24.12 33.97
CA ASP A 149 -6.71 23.97 34.51
C ASP A 149 -7.74 24.20 33.39
N GLU A 150 -9.03 24.17 33.74
CA GLU A 150 -10.16 24.33 32.82
C GLU A 150 -10.16 25.65 32.03
N SER A 151 -9.44 26.70 32.50
CA SER A 151 -9.36 27.98 31.79
C SER A 151 -8.61 27.90 30.46
N LEU A 152 -7.86 26.80 30.21
CA LEU A 152 -7.23 26.52 28.92
C LEU A 152 -8.21 26.09 27.82
N GLY A 153 -9.43 25.65 28.16
CA GLY A 153 -10.56 25.47 27.26
C GLY A 153 -10.30 24.80 25.89
N TYR A 154 -11.11 25.16 24.89
CA TYR A 154 -10.91 24.81 23.48
C TYR A 154 -10.34 25.98 22.66
N TRP A 155 -10.76 27.21 22.98
CA TRP A 155 -10.24 28.47 22.42
C TRP A 155 -9.75 29.38 23.55
N PRO A 156 -8.53 29.14 24.08
CA PRO A 156 -8.01 29.91 25.21
C PRO A 156 -7.67 31.35 24.86
N SER A 157 -7.89 32.27 25.80
CA SER A 157 -7.46 33.66 25.73
C SER A 157 -6.63 34.00 26.97
N TYR A 158 -5.53 34.74 26.81
CA TYR A 158 -4.72 35.19 27.95
C TYR A 158 -5.57 35.96 28.99
N ALA A 159 -6.61 36.66 28.53
CA ALA A 159 -7.49 37.43 29.40
C ALA A 159 -8.39 36.56 30.29
N SER A 160 -8.79 35.37 29.83
CA SER A 160 -9.68 34.43 30.54
C SER A 160 -8.93 33.32 31.30
N LEU A 161 -7.63 33.17 31.09
CA LEU A 161 -6.80 32.23 31.85
C LEU A 161 -6.85 32.51 33.35
N SER A 162 -6.77 31.47 34.18
CA SER A 162 -6.62 31.59 35.63
C SER A 162 -5.30 32.29 36.02
N GLN A 163 -5.17 32.71 37.29
CA GLN A 163 -3.92 33.24 37.82
C GLN A 163 -2.75 32.24 37.65
N GLY A 164 -3.02 30.95 37.83
CA GLY A 164 -2.03 29.88 37.66
C GLY A 164 -1.61 29.74 36.20
N CYS A 165 -2.59 29.64 35.30
CA CYS A 165 -2.34 29.45 33.86
C CYS A 165 -1.66 30.66 33.21
N ARG A 166 -1.98 31.91 33.62
CA ARG A 166 -1.23 33.10 33.17
C ARG A 166 0.23 33.05 33.59
N GLY A 167 0.52 32.60 34.81
CA GLY A 167 1.91 32.46 35.28
C GLY A 167 2.66 31.42 34.46
N ALA A 168 2.09 30.24 34.27
CA ALA A 168 2.67 29.16 33.46
C ALA A 168 2.89 29.58 31.99
N TYR A 169 1.96 30.31 31.39
CA TYR A 169 2.14 30.88 30.05
C TYR A 169 3.31 31.86 29.98
N LEU A 170 3.45 32.75 30.97
CA LEU A 170 4.58 33.68 31.03
C LEU A 170 5.92 32.98 31.29
N ASP A 171 5.94 31.90 32.09
CA ASP A 171 7.12 31.05 32.28
C ASP A 171 7.53 30.38 30.95
N TRP A 172 6.56 29.85 30.20
CA TRP A 172 6.81 29.29 28.87
C TRP A 172 7.28 30.36 27.87
N LEU A 173 6.69 31.56 27.85
CA LEU A 173 7.15 32.68 27.00
C LEU A 173 8.57 33.16 27.36
N ALA A 174 8.99 33.04 28.62
CA ALA A 174 10.35 33.37 29.07
C ALA A 174 11.39 32.27 28.75
N SER A 175 10.93 31.05 28.47
CA SER A 175 11.74 29.91 28.04
C SER A 175 12.09 29.93 26.54
N GLU A 176 12.75 28.89 26.05
CA GLU A 176 13.03 28.66 24.63
C GLU A 176 11.80 28.23 23.80
N ARG A 177 10.59 28.20 24.39
CA ARG A 177 9.31 27.89 23.71
C ARG A 177 9.36 26.60 22.89
N SER A 178 10.02 25.58 23.45
CA SER A 178 10.39 24.33 22.76
C SER A 178 10.11 23.06 23.58
N ASN A 179 9.43 23.16 24.73
CA ASN A 179 9.01 21.99 25.51
C ASN A 179 7.82 21.31 24.80
N PRO A 180 7.95 20.07 24.27
CA PRO A 180 6.87 19.38 23.56
C PRO A 180 5.70 18.98 24.47
N ASN A 181 5.93 18.86 25.78
CA ASN A 181 4.93 18.45 26.77
C ASN A 181 4.12 19.64 27.33
N ILE A 182 4.27 20.84 26.75
CA ILE A 182 3.50 22.01 27.17
C ILE A 182 2.00 21.82 26.83
N PRO A 183 1.06 22.24 27.69
CA PRO A 183 -0.35 22.32 27.32
C PRO A 183 -0.54 23.16 26.04
N ILE A 184 -1.07 22.54 24.97
CA ILE A 184 -1.06 23.12 23.63
C ILE A 184 -1.80 24.46 23.53
N GLY A 185 -2.77 24.72 24.41
CA GLY A 185 -3.49 26.00 24.48
C GLY A 185 -2.57 27.21 24.70
N TYR A 186 -1.44 27.04 25.39
CA TYR A 186 -0.41 28.08 25.51
C TYR A 186 0.25 28.40 24.17
N VAL A 187 0.53 27.36 23.37
CA VAL A 187 1.09 27.55 22.01
C VAL A 187 0.06 28.22 21.10
N PHE A 188 -1.23 27.89 21.24
CA PHE A 188 -2.31 28.56 20.51
C PHE A 188 -2.45 30.04 20.86
N ILE A 189 -2.45 30.45 22.14
CA ILE A 189 -2.51 31.88 22.53
C ILE A 189 -1.37 32.69 21.87
N TYR A 190 -0.16 32.14 21.85
CA TYR A 190 0.99 32.75 21.17
C TYR A 190 0.81 32.79 19.65
N PHE A 191 0.34 31.69 19.06
CA PHE A 191 0.09 31.56 17.63
C PHE A 191 -0.97 32.53 17.09
N TYR A 192 -2.03 32.80 17.87
CA TYR A 192 -3.07 33.78 17.54
C TYR A 192 -2.49 35.18 17.30
N GLY A 193 -1.38 35.52 17.96
CA GLY A 193 -0.66 36.77 17.74
C GLY A 193 -0.02 36.85 16.35
N PHE A 194 0.53 35.74 15.82
CA PHE A 194 1.04 35.70 14.45
C PHE A 194 -0.07 35.84 13.42
N GLU A 195 -1.15 35.07 13.60
CA GLU A 195 -2.32 35.14 12.72
C GLU A 195 -2.80 36.58 12.63
N ARG A 196 -3.08 37.22 13.77
CA ARG A 196 -3.46 38.63 13.82
C ARG A 196 -2.44 39.51 13.10
N ARG A 197 -1.15 39.42 13.44
CA ARG A 197 -0.11 40.34 12.96
C ARG A 197 -0.02 40.33 11.43
N ILE A 198 -0.14 39.16 10.81
CA ILE A 198 -0.11 39.03 9.34
C ILE A 198 -1.45 39.41 8.71
N ILE A 199 -2.58 38.99 9.29
CA ILE A 199 -3.93 39.20 8.73
C ILE A 199 -4.38 40.67 8.78
N GLU A 200 -4.17 41.33 9.93
CA GLU A 200 -4.52 42.74 10.15
C GLU A 200 -3.81 43.65 9.14
N ASN A 201 -2.57 43.28 8.79
CA ASN A 201 -1.68 44.06 7.95
C ASN A 201 -1.54 43.49 6.52
N LYS A 202 -2.47 42.64 6.06
CA LYS A 202 -2.39 41.98 4.74
C LYS A 202 -2.36 42.95 3.55
N ALA A 203 -2.88 44.17 3.74
CA ALA A 203 -2.96 45.22 2.72
C ALA A 203 -2.07 46.45 3.04
N THR A 204 -1.30 46.41 4.14
CA THR A 204 -0.44 47.52 4.56
C THR A 204 1.02 47.07 4.64
N SER A 205 1.97 47.99 4.44
CA SER A 205 3.40 47.69 4.57
C SER A 205 3.90 47.71 6.03
N ASP A 206 2.99 47.55 7.00
CA ASP A 206 3.26 47.70 8.45
C ASP A 206 3.99 46.50 9.06
N VAL A 207 4.11 45.40 8.32
CA VAL A 207 4.97 44.24 8.63
C VAL A 207 6.13 44.26 7.64
N SER A 208 7.35 44.49 8.14
CA SER A 208 8.56 44.50 7.30
C SER A 208 8.90 43.09 6.79
N ASP A 209 9.64 42.96 5.69
CA ASP A 209 10.04 41.63 5.18
C ASP A 209 10.87 40.81 6.19
N PRO A 210 11.83 41.37 6.95
CA PRO A 210 12.53 40.64 8.00
C PRO A 210 11.60 40.16 9.12
N GLU A 211 10.61 40.97 9.50
CA GLU A 211 9.60 40.58 10.50
C GLU A 211 8.67 39.48 9.97
N PHE A 212 8.28 39.56 8.70
CA PHE A 212 7.47 38.54 8.04
C PHE A 212 8.20 37.19 7.99
N ILE A 213 9.49 37.19 7.66
CA ILE A 213 10.34 36.00 7.68
C ILE A 213 10.51 35.46 9.10
N ALA A 214 10.77 36.32 10.10
CA ALA A 214 10.90 35.89 11.50
C ALA A 214 9.61 35.23 12.04
N ILE A 215 8.43 35.74 11.64
CA ILE A 215 7.14 35.11 11.96
C ILE A 215 7.01 33.75 11.25
N PHE A 216 7.35 33.66 9.96
CA PHE A 216 7.32 32.40 9.20
C PHE A 216 8.24 31.34 9.82
N ASP A 217 9.47 31.71 10.17
CA ASP A 217 10.46 30.83 10.79
C ASP A 217 10.03 30.34 12.18
N GLU A 218 9.46 31.22 13.00
CA GLU A 218 8.96 30.84 14.32
C GLU A 218 7.73 29.93 14.21
N VAL A 219 6.80 30.16 13.28
CA VAL A 219 5.66 29.26 13.03
C VAL A 219 6.16 27.90 12.50
N LEU A 220 7.11 27.87 11.57
CA LEU A 220 7.69 26.63 11.05
C LEU A 220 8.44 25.86 12.14
N ARG A 221 9.14 26.55 13.04
CA ARG A 221 9.78 25.96 14.22
C ARG A 221 8.75 25.37 15.18
N LEU A 222 7.67 26.10 15.48
CA LEU A 222 6.58 25.62 16.34
C LEU A 222 5.90 24.40 15.72
N ASN A 223 5.60 24.41 14.42
CA ASN A 223 5.03 23.26 13.71
C ASN A 223 5.92 22.01 13.89
N LYS A 224 7.24 22.13 13.68
CA LYS A 224 8.18 21.02 13.86
C LYS A 224 8.18 20.47 15.30
N VAL A 225 8.13 21.34 16.32
CA VAL A 225 8.11 20.93 17.74
C VAL A 225 6.76 20.31 18.15
N PHE A 226 5.64 20.83 17.64
CA PHE A 226 4.29 20.49 18.09
C PHE A 226 3.45 19.69 17.06
N SER A 227 4.10 19.15 16.02
CA SER A 227 3.48 18.41 14.90
C SER A 227 2.62 17.21 15.32
N ALA A 228 2.91 16.60 16.47
CA ALA A 228 2.10 15.52 17.05
C ALA A 228 0.65 15.95 17.38
N ASN A 229 0.41 17.24 17.66
CA ASN A 229 -0.94 17.76 17.82
C ASN A 229 -1.58 18.04 16.46
N ARG A 230 -2.51 17.18 16.03
CA ARG A 230 -3.17 17.26 14.71
C ARG A 230 -3.79 18.63 14.43
N SER A 231 -4.45 19.25 15.42
CA SER A 231 -5.09 20.55 15.26
C SER A 231 -4.06 21.66 15.04
N PHE A 232 -3.02 21.73 15.88
CA PHE A 232 -1.97 22.73 15.75
C PHE A 232 -1.17 22.54 14.45
N ASN A 233 -0.86 21.30 14.06
CA ASN A 233 -0.22 20.99 12.79
C ASN A 233 -1.03 21.54 11.61
N ARG A 234 -2.34 21.23 11.54
CA ARG A 234 -3.24 21.77 10.51
C ARG A 234 -3.20 23.29 10.43
N TYR A 235 -3.51 23.98 11.53
CA TYR A 235 -3.60 25.44 11.55
C TYR A 235 -2.27 26.13 11.23
N SER A 236 -1.14 25.63 11.74
CA SER A 236 0.17 26.21 11.45
C SER A 236 0.60 25.99 10.00
N SER A 237 0.37 24.81 9.41
CA SER A 237 0.64 24.55 7.98
C SER A 237 -0.25 25.39 7.06
N ASP A 238 -1.55 25.47 7.36
CA ASP A 238 -2.50 26.31 6.61
C ASP A 238 -2.14 27.81 6.70
N PHE A 239 -1.58 28.27 7.83
CA PHE A 239 -1.11 29.65 8.00
C PHE A 239 0.20 29.93 7.25
N LEU A 240 1.15 28.97 7.25
CA LEU A 240 2.37 29.05 6.42
C LEU A 240 2.01 29.13 4.93
N GLU A 241 0.99 28.38 4.49
CA GLU A 241 0.41 28.50 3.14
C GLU A 241 -0.14 29.90 2.87
N LEU A 242 -0.95 30.44 3.79
CA LEU A 242 -1.48 31.81 3.68
C LEU A 242 -0.37 32.86 3.55
N MET A 243 0.71 32.73 4.35
CA MET A 243 1.88 33.63 4.27
C MET A 243 2.56 33.55 2.90
N ALA A 244 2.75 32.36 2.35
CA ALA A 244 3.30 32.19 1.01
C ALA A 244 2.42 32.83 -0.08
N LEU A 245 1.10 32.79 0.07
CA LEU A 245 0.16 33.46 -0.85
C LEU A 245 0.16 35.00 -0.71
N PHE A 246 0.43 35.54 0.48
CA PHE A 246 0.53 37.00 0.69
C PHE A 246 1.84 37.60 0.19
N ARG A 247 2.97 36.88 0.25
CA ARG A 247 4.27 37.35 -0.30
C ARG A 247 4.99 36.26 -1.11
N PRO A 248 4.49 35.88 -2.30
CA PRO A 248 5.06 34.78 -3.09
C PRO A 248 6.54 34.96 -3.42
N SER A 249 6.96 36.17 -3.81
CA SER A 249 8.35 36.49 -4.14
C SER A 249 9.32 36.45 -2.95
N LEU A 250 8.82 36.50 -1.71
CA LEU A 250 9.64 36.43 -0.50
C LEU A 250 9.87 34.97 -0.04
N LEU A 251 8.95 34.06 -0.42
CA LEU A 251 8.92 32.67 0.03
C LEU A 251 9.02 31.64 -1.11
N GLU A 252 9.29 32.07 -2.35
CA GLU A 252 9.38 31.21 -3.55
C GLU A 252 10.31 30.00 -3.35
N TYR A 253 11.51 30.23 -2.80
CA TYR A 253 12.50 29.17 -2.52
C TYR A 253 12.23 28.38 -1.23
N ARG A 254 11.15 28.68 -0.51
CA ARG A 254 10.80 28.08 0.79
C ARG A 254 9.48 27.32 0.76
N MET A 255 8.84 27.19 -0.40
CA MET A 255 7.60 26.41 -0.56
C MET A 255 7.78 24.94 -0.16
N ASP A 256 8.96 24.36 -0.40
CA ASP A 256 9.28 22.97 -0.01
C ASP A 256 9.50 22.79 1.50
N GLU A 257 9.58 23.88 2.28
CA GLU A 257 9.65 23.81 3.76
C GLU A 257 8.26 23.77 4.42
N ILE A 258 7.20 24.12 3.68
CA ILE A 258 5.83 24.17 4.20
C ILE A 258 5.29 22.74 4.32
N PRO A 259 4.79 22.29 5.49
CA PRO A 259 4.22 20.96 5.62
C PRO A 259 2.90 20.82 4.85
N ASP A 260 2.48 19.59 4.55
CA ASP A 260 1.24 19.29 3.81
C ASP A 260 0.02 20.03 4.41
N THR A 261 -0.65 20.82 3.58
CA THR A 261 -1.73 21.73 3.96
C THR A 261 -3.11 21.09 3.76
N HIS A 262 -4.13 21.60 4.45
CA HIS A 262 -5.49 21.05 4.39
C HIS A 262 -6.45 21.98 3.62
N ASN A 263 -6.21 23.29 3.61
CA ASN A 263 -7.05 24.24 2.88
C ASN A 263 -6.79 24.23 1.35
N ALA A 264 -5.64 23.71 0.92
CA ALA A 264 -5.26 23.48 -0.47
C ALA A 264 -5.30 24.75 -1.35
N LEU A 265 -4.98 25.91 -0.77
CA LEU A 265 -5.21 27.21 -1.40
C LEU A 265 -4.26 27.43 -2.60
N SER A 266 -2.99 27.11 -2.43
CA SER A 266 -1.95 27.17 -3.47
C SER A 266 -2.21 26.15 -4.57
N PHE A 267 -2.71 24.96 -4.20
CA PHE A 267 -3.14 23.94 -5.17
C PHE A 267 -4.27 24.48 -6.06
N LYS A 268 -5.31 25.09 -5.48
CA LYS A 268 -6.44 25.66 -6.25
C LYS A 268 -5.99 26.77 -7.20
N ILE A 269 -5.12 27.69 -6.75
CA ILE A 269 -4.54 28.74 -7.59
C ILE A 269 -3.72 28.14 -8.73
N LYS A 270 -2.84 27.18 -8.42
CA LYS A 270 -1.97 26.53 -9.41
C LYS A 270 -2.81 25.80 -10.47
N LEU A 271 -3.85 25.08 -10.06
CA LEU A 271 -4.77 24.41 -10.97
C LEU A 271 -5.55 25.40 -11.85
N ALA A 272 -6.07 26.48 -11.27
CA ALA A 272 -6.77 27.52 -12.01
C ALA A 272 -5.87 28.19 -13.06
N ASN A 273 -4.65 28.55 -12.69
CA ASN A 273 -3.66 29.15 -13.60
C ASN A 273 -3.25 28.19 -14.73
N THR A 274 -3.03 26.91 -14.44
CA THR A 274 -2.75 25.89 -15.47
C THR A 274 -3.90 25.81 -16.49
N VAL A 275 -5.15 25.78 -16.02
CA VAL A 275 -6.34 25.67 -16.87
C VAL A 275 -6.66 26.94 -17.66
N VAL A 276 -6.40 28.14 -17.10
CA VAL A 276 -6.57 29.42 -17.81
C VAL A 276 -5.54 29.58 -18.93
N ASN A 277 -4.31 29.14 -18.71
CA ASN A 277 -3.22 29.22 -19.69
C ASN A 277 -3.25 28.10 -20.76
N ASP A 278 -4.35 27.33 -20.84
CA ASP A 278 -4.53 26.15 -21.72
C ASP A 278 -3.41 25.10 -21.58
N GLN A 279 -2.80 25.03 -20.40
CA GLN A 279 -1.75 24.06 -20.09
C GLN A 279 -2.36 22.72 -19.64
N ILE A 280 -1.65 21.64 -19.94
CA ILE A 280 -2.05 20.29 -19.50
C ILE A 280 -1.84 20.11 -17.99
N VAL A 281 -2.79 19.45 -17.34
CA VAL A 281 -2.67 19.04 -15.93
C VAL A 281 -1.72 17.85 -15.88
N GLY A 282 -0.43 18.13 -15.67
CA GLY A 282 0.62 17.14 -15.50
C GLY A 282 0.54 16.39 -14.17
N VAL A 283 1.31 15.31 -14.07
CA VAL A 283 1.12 14.27 -13.05
C VAL A 283 1.17 14.74 -11.59
N LYS A 284 2.10 15.65 -11.25
CA LYS A 284 2.22 16.20 -9.89
C LYS A 284 0.98 17.02 -9.48
N LEU A 285 0.39 17.75 -10.43
CA LEU A 285 -0.82 18.54 -10.20
C LEU A 285 -2.07 17.65 -10.16
N ALA A 286 -2.09 16.56 -10.95
CA ALA A 286 -3.13 15.54 -10.88
C ALA A 286 -3.12 14.80 -9.52
N LEU A 287 -1.95 14.42 -9.01
CA LEU A 287 -1.82 13.81 -7.68
C LEU A 287 -2.24 14.79 -6.56
N ALA A 288 -1.85 16.07 -6.66
CA ALA A 288 -2.33 17.10 -5.74
C ALA A 288 -3.86 17.26 -5.79
N TRP A 289 -4.48 17.16 -6.98
CA TRP A 289 -5.94 17.21 -7.11
C TRP A 289 -6.62 15.99 -6.50
N LEU A 290 -6.05 14.79 -6.67
CA LEU A 290 -6.52 13.57 -6.02
C LEU A 290 -6.44 13.65 -4.48
N LYS A 291 -5.36 14.24 -3.93
CA LYS A 291 -5.22 14.46 -2.47
C LYS A 291 -6.23 15.47 -1.91
N ASN A 292 -6.63 16.47 -2.70
CA ASN A 292 -7.40 17.64 -2.24
C ASN A 292 -8.87 17.66 -2.73
N THR A 293 -9.43 16.51 -3.12
CA THR A 293 -10.83 16.40 -3.55
C THR A 293 -11.69 15.73 -2.46
N PHE A 294 -12.96 16.11 -2.36
CA PHE A 294 -13.94 15.44 -1.50
C PHE A 294 -14.55 14.19 -2.14
N GLU A 295 -14.34 13.95 -3.45
CA GLU A 295 -14.90 12.79 -4.15
C GLU A 295 -14.13 11.48 -3.89
N TYR A 296 -12.94 11.55 -3.28
CA TYR A 296 -12.07 10.40 -3.07
C TYR A 296 -11.13 10.62 -1.88
N SER A 297 -10.87 9.57 -1.13
CA SER A 297 -9.84 9.53 -0.09
C SER A 297 -8.93 8.34 -0.35
N LEU A 298 -7.61 8.55 -0.25
CA LEU A 298 -6.62 7.48 -0.32
C LEU A 298 -6.92 6.41 0.74
N LYS A 299 -6.93 5.13 0.32
CA LYS A 299 -7.08 3.97 1.22
C LYS A 299 -5.77 3.69 1.98
N MET A 300 -5.83 2.82 2.98
CA MET A 300 -4.69 2.53 3.88
C MET A 300 -3.37 2.15 3.18
N PRO A 301 -3.33 1.33 2.10
CA PRO A 301 -2.08 1.05 1.40
C PRO A 301 -1.40 2.29 0.82
N ALA A 302 -2.16 3.16 0.17
CA ALA A 302 -1.64 4.43 -0.38
C ALA A 302 -1.22 5.42 0.71
N ARG A 303 -1.84 5.39 1.90
CA ARG A 303 -1.44 6.23 3.05
C ARG A 303 -0.19 5.72 3.77
N ARG A 304 -0.07 4.42 4.01
CA ARG A 304 1.09 3.81 4.70
C ARG A 304 2.35 3.82 3.81
N CYS A 305 2.15 3.66 2.50
CA CYS A 305 3.21 3.54 1.50
C CYS A 305 3.19 4.74 0.54
N GLU A 306 3.11 5.96 1.08
CA GLU A 306 2.89 7.18 0.29
C GLU A 306 3.98 7.43 -0.77
N GLU A 307 5.24 7.22 -0.42
CA GLU A 307 6.38 7.40 -1.35
C GLU A 307 6.35 6.40 -2.50
N GLU A 308 6.01 5.15 -2.19
CA GLU A 308 5.85 4.07 -3.16
C GLU A 308 4.62 4.32 -4.05
N PHE A 309 3.50 4.75 -3.45
CA PHE A 309 2.26 5.12 -4.13
C PHE A 309 2.46 6.30 -5.07
N ARG A 310 3.18 7.35 -4.65
CA ARG A 310 3.50 8.52 -5.48
C ARG A 310 4.23 8.12 -6.74
N LYS A 311 5.29 7.31 -6.62
CA LYS A 311 6.08 6.82 -7.76
C LYS A 311 5.23 5.94 -8.69
N LEU A 312 4.43 5.03 -8.13
CA LEU A 312 3.58 4.14 -8.92
C LEU A 312 2.48 4.90 -9.66
N PHE A 313 1.84 5.86 -8.98
CA PHE A 313 0.87 6.78 -9.58
C PHE A 313 1.53 7.60 -10.71
N GLU A 314 2.76 8.08 -10.53
CA GLU A 314 3.50 8.79 -11.59
C GLU A 314 3.69 7.92 -12.84
N ILE A 315 4.05 6.65 -12.68
CA ILE A 315 4.23 5.67 -13.76
C ILE A 315 2.88 5.36 -14.44
N ARG A 316 1.87 4.92 -13.68
CA ARG A 316 0.56 4.48 -14.20
C ARG A 316 -0.22 5.64 -14.82
N PHE A 317 -0.07 6.87 -14.30
CA PHE A 317 -0.61 8.08 -14.93
C PHE A 317 0.06 8.35 -16.29
N SER A 318 1.39 8.32 -16.35
CA SER A 318 2.13 8.57 -17.58
C SER A 318 1.83 7.52 -18.66
N GLN A 319 1.65 6.26 -18.28
CA GLN A 319 1.20 5.18 -19.18
C GLN A 319 -0.20 5.42 -19.77
N LYS A 320 -1.11 6.07 -19.02
CA LYS A 320 -2.53 6.25 -19.43
C LYS A 320 -2.83 7.60 -20.09
N PHE A 321 -2.13 8.66 -19.69
CA PHE A 321 -2.39 10.03 -20.12
C PHE A 321 -1.16 10.74 -20.72
N GLY A 322 -0.01 10.07 -20.83
CA GLY A 322 1.22 10.67 -21.34
C GLY A 322 1.64 11.87 -20.50
N GLU A 323 1.75 13.03 -21.14
CA GLU A 323 2.20 14.27 -20.49
C GLU A 323 1.15 14.87 -19.52
N GLY A 324 -0.15 14.56 -19.67
CA GLY A 324 -1.17 15.11 -18.77
C GLY A 324 -2.61 15.07 -19.28
N ILE A 325 -3.51 15.67 -18.50
CA ILE A 325 -4.94 15.79 -18.83
C ILE A 325 -5.26 17.23 -19.23
N SER A 326 -5.79 17.45 -20.45
CA SER A 326 -6.39 18.74 -20.83
C SER A 326 -7.73 18.94 -20.11
N VAL A 327 -7.89 20.09 -19.47
CA VAL A 327 -9.10 20.50 -18.73
C VAL A 327 -9.47 21.91 -19.17
N LYS A 328 -10.75 22.12 -19.50
CA LYS A 328 -11.24 23.44 -19.95
C LYS A 328 -11.72 24.30 -18.77
N PRO A 329 -11.55 25.63 -18.83
CA PRO A 329 -12.13 26.56 -17.85
C PRO A 329 -13.63 26.36 -17.67
N ASN A 330 -14.08 26.35 -16.42
CA ASN A 330 -15.49 26.32 -16.04
C ASN A 330 -16.01 27.73 -15.68
N LYS A 331 -17.33 27.87 -15.51
CA LYS A 331 -17.98 29.16 -15.23
C LYS A 331 -17.97 29.57 -13.75
N THR A 332 -17.66 28.64 -12.84
CA THR A 332 -17.58 28.94 -11.40
C THR A 332 -16.29 29.69 -11.12
N LYS A 333 -16.38 30.84 -10.47
CA LYS A 333 -15.21 31.63 -10.06
C LYS A 333 -14.57 31.04 -8.81
N LEU A 334 -13.24 31.04 -8.75
CA LEU A 334 -12.49 30.62 -7.59
C LEU A 334 -12.79 31.53 -6.39
N ARG A 335 -13.06 30.90 -5.24
CA ARG A 335 -13.15 31.55 -3.94
C ARG A 335 -12.19 30.84 -3.00
N LEU A 336 -11.32 31.62 -2.37
CA LEU A 336 -10.40 31.14 -1.36
C LEU A 336 -10.75 31.80 -0.04
N SER A 337 -11.02 30.98 0.97
CA SER A 337 -11.23 31.43 2.34
C SER A 337 -10.22 30.74 3.25
N TYR A 338 -9.73 31.50 4.23
CA TYR A 338 -8.85 31.01 5.29
C TYR A 338 -9.61 31.01 6.62
N ASN A 339 -9.54 29.90 7.36
CA ASN A 339 -10.14 29.77 8.68
C ASN A 339 -9.02 29.85 9.75
N ALA A 340 -9.02 30.92 10.53
CA ALA A 340 -8.03 31.12 11.58
C ALA A 340 -8.17 30.10 12.72
N ALA A 341 -7.09 29.91 13.49
CA ALA A 341 -7.14 29.20 14.76
C ALA A 341 -7.67 30.11 15.88
N SER A 342 -7.38 31.41 15.81
CA SER A 342 -7.84 32.43 16.75
C SER A 342 -9.35 32.67 16.61
N ASN A 343 -10.08 32.51 17.72
CA ASN A 343 -11.50 32.86 17.78
C ASN A 343 -11.75 34.38 17.65
N GLY A 344 -10.73 35.22 17.87
CA GLY A 344 -10.80 36.67 17.65
C GLY A 344 -10.68 37.09 16.18
N ILE A 345 -10.65 36.15 15.23
CA ILE A 345 -10.51 36.38 13.80
C ILE A 345 -11.60 35.61 13.06
N HIS A 346 -12.50 36.32 12.37
CA HIS A 346 -13.46 35.68 11.46
C HIS A 346 -12.78 35.17 10.19
N GLY A 347 -13.36 34.13 9.56
CA GLY A 347 -12.87 33.56 8.31
C GLY A 347 -12.65 34.62 7.21
N ILE A 348 -11.53 34.52 6.51
CA ILE A 348 -11.01 35.60 5.64
C ILE A 348 -11.11 35.17 4.20
N ASP A 349 -11.91 35.88 3.41
CA ASP A 349 -11.86 35.76 1.96
C ASP A 349 -10.57 36.42 1.43
N LEU A 350 -9.85 35.67 0.58
CA LEU A 350 -8.69 36.14 -0.15
C LEU A 350 -9.16 36.70 -1.49
N ALA A 351 -8.74 37.93 -1.81
CA ALA A 351 -9.00 38.54 -3.10
C ALA A 351 -8.11 37.85 -4.15
N VAL A 352 -8.73 37.05 -5.01
CA VAL A 352 -8.09 36.46 -6.19
C VAL A 352 -8.57 37.24 -7.42
N GLU A 353 -7.77 37.26 -8.48
CA GLU A 353 -8.23 37.64 -9.82
C GLU A 353 -9.44 36.78 -10.27
N GLU A 354 -10.13 37.13 -11.35
CA GLU A 354 -11.33 36.42 -11.82
C GLU A 354 -11.04 35.04 -12.46
N LEU A 355 -10.29 34.19 -11.75
CA LEU A 355 -9.93 32.85 -12.12
C LEU A 355 -11.15 31.89 -12.02
N PRO A 356 -11.25 30.89 -12.91
CA PRO A 356 -12.17 29.79 -12.75
C PRO A 356 -11.77 28.90 -11.56
N ASP A 357 -12.70 28.06 -11.10
CA ASP A 357 -12.42 27.00 -10.12
C ASP A 357 -12.53 25.61 -10.76
N PRO A 358 -11.46 25.07 -11.37
CA PRO A 358 -11.51 23.73 -11.92
C PRO A 358 -11.60 22.65 -10.84
N SER A 359 -11.27 22.93 -9.57
CA SER A 359 -11.12 21.91 -8.52
C SER A 359 -12.42 21.14 -8.24
N ILE A 360 -13.57 21.80 -8.43
CA ILE A 360 -14.92 21.22 -8.29
C ILE A 360 -15.32 20.25 -9.42
N LEU A 361 -14.51 20.12 -10.48
CA LEU A 361 -14.86 19.30 -11.64
C LEU A 361 -14.69 17.81 -11.33
N LYS A 362 -15.82 17.10 -11.18
CA LYS A 362 -15.86 15.63 -11.02
C LYS A 362 -15.29 14.87 -12.22
N GLY A 363 -15.35 15.44 -13.42
CA GLY A 363 -14.96 14.78 -14.68
C GLY A 363 -13.48 14.34 -14.71
N PRO A 364 -12.51 15.24 -14.48
CA PRO A 364 -11.10 14.89 -14.34
C PRO A 364 -10.82 13.94 -13.17
N ILE A 365 -11.41 14.18 -11.99
CA ILE A 365 -11.23 13.31 -10.80
C ILE A 365 -11.65 11.86 -11.08
N LYS A 366 -12.80 11.64 -11.74
CA LYS A 366 -13.25 10.30 -12.15
C LYS A 366 -12.30 9.56 -13.10
N LYS A 367 -11.34 10.26 -13.74
CA LYS A 367 -10.27 9.64 -14.53
C LYS A 367 -9.05 9.26 -13.71
N LEU A 368 -8.82 9.95 -12.57
CA LEU A 368 -7.69 9.74 -11.66
C LEU A 368 -7.97 8.63 -10.64
N ILE A 369 -9.21 8.54 -10.13
CA ILE A 369 -9.61 7.52 -9.13
C ILE A 369 -9.20 6.09 -9.56
N PRO A 370 -9.48 5.62 -10.79
CA PRO A 370 -9.08 4.26 -11.19
C PRO A 370 -7.56 4.03 -11.26
N ILE A 371 -6.75 5.09 -11.42
CA ILE A 371 -5.29 4.97 -11.32
C ILE A 371 -4.89 4.81 -9.85
N ALA A 372 -5.47 5.62 -8.97
CA ALA A 372 -5.22 5.55 -7.54
C ALA A 372 -5.63 4.21 -6.93
N GLU A 373 -6.76 3.64 -7.36
CA GLU A 373 -7.23 2.33 -6.93
C GLU A 373 -6.31 1.21 -7.42
N ALA A 374 -5.91 1.21 -8.70
CA ALA A 374 -4.91 0.26 -9.21
C ALA A 374 -3.58 0.33 -8.44
N CYS A 375 -3.06 1.54 -8.21
CA CYS A 375 -1.83 1.73 -7.43
C CYS A 375 -1.99 1.32 -5.95
N THR A 376 -3.20 1.42 -5.39
CA THR A 376 -3.50 0.95 -4.03
C THR A 376 -3.48 -0.57 -3.95
N GLU A 377 -4.07 -1.23 -4.95
CA GLU A 377 -4.15 -2.69 -5.05
C GLU A 377 -2.77 -3.32 -5.24
N GLU A 378 -1.98 -2.78 -6.17
CA GLU A 378 -0.58 -3.18 -6.40
C GLU A 378 0.33 -3.02 -5.15
N LEU A 379 -0.07 -2.17 -4.19
CA LEU A 379 0.65 -1.94 -2.92
C LEU A 379 -0.02 -2.62 -1.71
N ALA A 380 -1.13 -3.32 -1.88
CA ALA A 380 -1.91 -3.91 -0.78
C ALA A 380 -1.07 -4.92 0.02
N SER A 381 -0.41 -5.87 -0.64
CA SER A 381 0.43 -6.87 0.01
C SER A 381 1.64 -6.27 0.73
N TYR A 382 2.32 -5.29 0.11
CA TYR A 382 3.43 -4.55 0.72
C TYR A 382 2.97 -3.78 1.97
N SER A 383 1.80 -3.13 1.90
CA SER A 383 1.19 -2.45 3.06
C SER A 383 0.77 -3.43 4.17
N ARG A 384 0.23 -4.61 3.84
CA ARG A 384 -0.15 -5.66 4.81
C ARG A 384 1.11 -6.24 5.49
N TYR A 385 2.26 -6.27 4.81
CA TYR A 385 3.56 -6.60 5.40
C TYR A 385 4.03 -5.53 6.39
N LEU A 386 4.16 -4.27 5.95
CA LEU A 386 4.56 -3.13 6.80
C LEU A 386 3.58 -2.78 7.93
N GLY A 387 2.39 -3.39 7.94
CA GLY A 387 1.44 -3.28 9.04
C GLY A 387 1.77 -4.17 10.24
N LYS A 388 2.74 -5.09 10.11
CA LYS A 388 3.13 -6.03 11.17
C LYS A 388 4.25 -5.46 12.04
N ALA A 389 4.23 -5.81 13.32
CA ALA A 389 5.33 -5.53 14.24
C ALA A 389 6.66 -6.12 13.72
N ASP A 390 7.76 -5.45 14.06
CA ASP A 390 9.13 -5.84 13.72
C ASP A 390 9.43 -6.04 12.21
N THR A 391 8.72 -5.30 11.34
CA THR A 391 8.99 -5.25 9.88
C THR A 391 9.57 -3.91 9.44
N SER A 392 10.34 -3.93 8.35
CA SER A 392 11.06 -2.78 7.80
C SER A 392 10.87 -2.65 6.29
N LYS A 393 10.92 -1.42 5.77
CA LYS A 393 10.93 -1.13 4.33
C LYS A 393 12.14 -1.71 3.60
N ASN A 394 13.23 -1.95 4.33
CA ASN A 394 14.47 -2.50 3.78
C ASN A 394 14.51 -4.03 3.79
N ASP A 395 13.51 -4.69 4.39
CA ASP A 395 13.45 -6.15 4.40
C ASP A 395 13.29 -6.68 2.99
N ILE A 396 14.05 -7.72 2.65
CA ILE A 396 13.99 -8.32 1.33
C ILE A 396 12.59 -8.85 0.99
N ALA A 397 11.87 -9.42 1.98
CA ALA A 397 10.47 -9.79 1.80
C ALA A 397 9.59 -8.60 1.42
N ALA A 398 9.79 -7.42 2.04
CA ALA A 398 9.08 -6.19 1.68
C ALA A 398 9.44 -5.75 0.25
N LEU A 399 10.73 -5.75 -0.11
CA LEU A 399 11.21 -5.42 -1.46
C LEU A 399 10.68 -6.39 -2.53
N MET A 400 10.43 -7.66 -2.20
CA MET A 400 9.83 -8.62 -3.14
C MET A 400 8.35 -8.31 -3.43
N LEU A 401 7.60 -7.84 -2.42
CA LEU A 401 6.19 -7.48 -2.56
C LEU A 401 5.93 -6.19 -3.35
N LEU A 402 6.96 -5.37 -3.60
CA LEU A 402 6.82 -4.16 -4.42
C LEU A 402 6.81 -4.45 -5.93
N PRO A 403 6.06 -3.68 -6.76
CA PRO A 403 6.15 -3.74 -8.22
C PRO A 403 7.58 -3.58 -8.77
N LYS A 404 7.87 -4.26 -9.88
CA LYS A 404 9.19 -4.27 -10.54
C LYS A 404 9.66 -2.89 -11.02
N GLU A 405 8.72 -1.98 -11.29
CA GLU A 405 9.00 -0.61 -11.68
C GLU A 405 9.50 0.24 -10.50
N LEU A 406 9.16 -0.14 -9.26
CA LEU A 406 9.66 0.52 -8.05
C LEU A 406 10.96 -0.09 -7.55
N VAL A 407 11.12 -1.41 -7.67
CA VAL A 407 12.25 -2.17 -7.14
C VAL A 407 12.94 -2.98 -8.23
N ASN A 408 14.17 -2.57 -8.55
CA ASN A 408 15.11 -3.22 -9.45
C ASN A 408 16.55 -2.99 -8.97
N GLU A 409 17.53 -3.59 -9.65
CA GLU A 409 18.97 -3.44 -9.41
C GLU A 409 19.41 -1.97 -9.22
N SER A 410 18.99 -1.07 -10.10
CA SER A 410 19.40 0.34 -10.10
C SER A 410 18.91 1.13 -8.88
N ASN A 411 17.83 0.65 -8.24
CA ASN A 411 17.10 1.40 -7.21
C ASN A 411 17.18 0.78 -5.81
N SER A 412 17.76 -0.42 -5.64
CA SER A 412 17.90 -1.09 -4.34
C SER A 412 19.33 -1.59 -4.09
N PRO A 413 20.06 -0.98 -3.13
CA PRO A 413 21.42 -1.42 -2.77
C PRO A 413 21.48 -2.90 -2.38
N VAL A 414 20.46 -3.39 -1.68
CA VAL A 414 20.36 -4.76 -1.18
C VAL A 414 20.29 -5.78 -2.34
N ILE A 415 19.53 -5.47 -3.40
CA ILE A 415 19.47 -6.30 -4.60
C ILE A 415 20.79 -6.22 -5.38
N GLY A 416 21.43 -5.05 -5.43
CA GLY A 416 22.75 -4.87 -6.03
C GLY A 416 23.87 -5.62 -5.31
N GLU A 417 23.81 -5.74 -3.98
CA GLU A 417 24.75 -6.55 -3.18
C GLU A 417 24.54 -8.05 -3.41
N PHE A 418 23.28 -8.52 -3.36
CA PHE A 418 22.95 -9.89 -3.71
C PHE A 418 23.42 -10.25 -5.14
N LYS A 419 23.18 -9.37 -6.12
CA LYS A 419 23.57 -9.60 -7.51
C LYS A 419 25.10 -9.74 -7.64
N LYS A 420 25.89 -8.89 -6.98
CA LYS A 420 27.36 -8.99 -6.97
C LYS A 420 27.84 -10.31 -6.37
N TRP A 421 27.22 -10.79 -5.29
CA TRP A 421 27.53 -12.12 -4.74
C TRP A 421 27.16 -13.22 -5.74
N ALA A 422 25.98 -13.16 -6.36
CA ALA A 422 25.56 -14.15 -7.35
C ALA A 422 26.49 -14.19 -8.57
N GLU A 423 26.92 -13.03 -9.08
CA GLU A 423 27.92 -12.92 -10.17
C GLU A 423 29.27 -13.53 -9.75
N GLN A 424 29.74 -13.27 -8.51
CA GLN A 424 30.96 -13.89 -7.99
C GLN A 424 30.85 -15.42 -7.85
N VAL A 425 29.68 -15.95 -7.46
CA VAL A 425 29.44 -17.40 -7.40
C VAL A 425 29.42 -18.02 -8.81
N ILE A 426 28.81 -17.32 -9.78
CA ILE A 426 28.81 -17.72 -11.20
C ILE A 426 30.23 -17.77 -11.78
N GLU A 427 31.06 -16.76 -11.52
CA GLU A 427 32.43 -16.69 -12.03
C GLU A 427 33.39 -17.69 -11.35
N ASN A 428 33.27 -17.92 -10.03
CA ASN A 428 34.26 -18.69 -9.28
C ASN A 428 33.90 -20.17 -9.03
N GLN A 429 32.62 -20.56 -9.14
CA GLN A 429 32.13 -21.89 -8.72
C GLN A 429 31.19 -22.55 -9.74
N ASP A 430 31.27 -22.18 -11.03
CA ASP A 430 30.28 -22.59 -12.07
C ASP A 430 28.82 -22.27 -11.66
N GLY A 431 28.60 -21.28 -10.77
CA GLY A 431 27.29 -20.94 -10.21
C GLY A 431 26.81 -21.80 -9.03
N LEU A 432 27.56 -22.84 -8.64
CA LEU A 432 27.17 -23.76 -7.57
C LEU A 432 27.23 -23.09 -6.18
N THR A 433 26.15 -23.20 -5.40
CA THR A 433 26.08 -22.75 -4.00
C THR A 433 25.00 -23.55 -3.25
N THR A 434 24.74 -23.21 -1.98
CA THR A 434 23.71 -23.85 -1.14
C THR A 434 22.52 -22.94 -0.93
N VAL A 435 21.33 -23.50 -0.71
CA VAL A 435 20.14 -22.72 -0.34
C VAL A 435 20.40 -21.91 0.93
N LYS A 436 21.16 -22.44 1.88
CA LYS A 436 21.55 -21.76 3.12
C LYS A 436 22.41 -20.52 2.88
N GLU A 437 23.37 -20.58 1.95
CA GLU A 437 24.21 -19.44 1.61
C GLU A 437 23.40 -18.36 0.88
N PHE A 438 22.59 -18.74 -0.11
CA PHE A 438 21.62 -17.82 -0.74
C PHE A 438 20.71 -17.15 0.29
N TRP A 439 20.15 -17.93 1.21
CA TRP A 439 19.24 -17.41 2.24
C TRP A 439 19.93 -16.45 3.20
N SER A 440 21.24 -16.59 3.43
CA SER A 440 21.99 -15.66 4.29
C SER A 440 21.97 -14.21 3.75
N HIS A 441 21.90 -14.03 2.43
CA HIS A 441 21.73 -12.72 1.78
C HIS A 441 20.29 -12.18 1.85
N THR A 442 19.31 -12.96 2.32
CA THR A 442 17.92 -12.47 2.49
C THR A 442 17.74 -11.63 3.76
N GLY A 443 18.67 -11.72 4.72
CA GLY A 443 18.54 -11.15 6.07
C GLY A 443 17.45 -11.82 6.94
N MET A 444 16.72 -12.80 6.40
CA MET A 444 15.62 -13.48 7.10
C MET A 444 16.13 -14.71 7.87
N PRO A 445 15.44 -15.13 8.95
CA PRO A 445 15.74 -16.41 9.60
C PRO A 445 15.62 -17.56 8.59
N PHE A 446 16.53 -18.52 8.70
CA PHE A 446 16.54 -19.69 7.81
C PHE A 446 15.32 -20.59 8.09
N PRO A 447 14.52 -20.96 7.08
CA PRO A 447 13.28 -21.71 7.27
C PRO A 447 13.56 -23.19 7.58
N LYS A 448 12.58 -23.86 8.21
CA LYS A 448 12.69 -25.30 8.54
C LYS A 448 12.62 -26.22 7.29
N GLY A 449 12.08 -25.70 6.20
CA GLY A 449 11.93 -26.36 4.89
C GLY A 449 11.71 -25.29 3.82
N ILE A 450 11.59 -25.69 2.54
CA ILE A 450 11.24 -24.77 1.45
C ILE A 450 9.82 -25.13 0.99
N ASN A 451 8.83 -24.38 1.45
CA ASN A 451 7.46 -24.45 0.97
C ASN A 451 7.24 -23.53 -0.25
N LYS A 452 6.02 -23.45 -0.76
CA LYS A 452 5.64 -22.60 -1.91
C LYS A 452 6.04 -21.13 -1.74
N LYS A 453 5.82 -20.53 -0.57
CA LYS A 453 6.15 -19.13 -0.27
C LYS A 453 7.67 -18.89 -0.27
N GLU A 454 8.44 -19.81 0.30
CA GLU A 454 9.91 -19.70 0.26
C GLU A 454 10.47 -19.91 -1.15
N HIS A 455 9.91 -20.85 -1.93
CA HIS A 455 10.28 -21.02 -3.34
C HIS A 455 9.96 -19.76 -4.17
N GLU A 456 8.76 -19.17 -3.99
CA GLU A 456 8.38 -17.91 -4.63
C GLU A 456 9.35 -16.78 -4.24
N LEU A 457 9.78 -16.69 -2.98
CA LEU A 457 10.76 -15.70 -2.54
C LEU A 457 12.13 -15.89 -3.21
N LEU A 458 12.67 -17.12 -3.24
CA LEU A 458 13.92 -17.45 -3.93
C LEU A 458 13.85 -17.02 -5.41
N THR A 459 12.81 -17.46 -6.11
CA THR A 459 12.60 -17.21 -7.53
C THR A 459 12.43 -15.72 -7.83
N ASN A 460 11.60 -15.01 -7.06
CA ASN A 460 11.35 -13.57 -7.26
C ASN A 460 12.61 -12.75 -7.00
N LEU A 461 13.39 -13.09 -5.98
CA LEU A 461 14.62 -12.39 -5.63
C LEU A 461 15.67 -12.51 -6.73
N ALA A 462 15.93 -13.72 -7.21
CA ALA A 462 16.86 -13.93 -8.31
C ALA A 462 16.36 -13.25 -9.59
N THR A 463 15.06 -13.36 -9.91
CA THR A 463 14.44 -12.67 -11.06
C THR A 463 14.64 -11.14 -10.99
N LYS A 464 14.42 -10.51 -9.82
CA LYS A 464 14.66 -9.05 -9.64
C LYS A 464 16.14 -8.66 -9.71
N ALA A 465 17.05 -9.59 -9.46
CA ALA A 465 18.49 -9.43 -9.66
C ALA A 465 18.97 -9.80 -11.08
N ASN A 466 18.06 -10.23 -11.97
CA ASN A 466 18.36 -10.80 -13.29
C ASN A 466 19.28 -12.05 -13.26
N ILE A 467 19.13 -12.86 -12.20
CA ILE A 467 19.79 -14.15 -11.99
C ILE A 467 18.78 -15.28 -12.14
N GLY A 468 19.15 -16.35 -12.85
CA GLY A 468 18.40 -17.60 -12.90
C GLY A 468 18.82 -18.58 -11.79
N ILE A 469 17.90 -19.44 -11.35
CA ILE A 469 18.17 -20.51 -10.39
C ILE A 469 17.88 -21.86 -11.06
N ALA A 470 18.76 -22.84 -10.85
CA ALA A 470 18.48 -24.25 -11.09
C ALA A 470 18.59 -25.04 -9.75
N PRO A 471 17.62 -25.90 -9.42
CA PRO A 471 16.40 -26.18 -10.16
C PRO A 471 15.38 -25.05 -10.00
N ASP A 472 14.50 -24.93 -10.98
CA ASP A 472 13.30 -24.08 -10.93
C ASP A 472 12.12 -25.00 -11.15
N GLN A 473 11.18 -25.06 -10.21
CA GLN A 473 10.03 -25.96 -10.32
C GLN A 473 9.23 -25.76 -11.61
N ARG A 474 9.20 -24.53 -12.16
CA ARG A 474 8.44 -24.16 -13.36
C ARG A 474 8.99 -24.77 -14.65
N PHE A 475 10.31 -24.94 -14.74
CA PHE A 475 11.01 -25.34 -15.98
C PHE A 475 11.72 -26.70 -15.84
N HIS A 476 12.28 -26.97 -14.66
CA HIS A 476 13.11 -28.14 -14.39
C HIS A 476 12.37 -29.31 -13.75
N GLN A 477 11.09 -29.12 -13.36
CA GLN A 477 10.24 -30.11 -12.70
C GLN A 477 10.95 -30.78 -11.50
N ALA A 478 11.58 -29.97 -10.64
CA ALA A 478 12.30 -30.42 -9.46
C ALA A 478 12.16 -29.41 -8.32
N LYS A 479 11.85 -29.90 -7.11
CA LYS A 479 11.71 -29.10 -5.88
C LYS A 479 13.09 -28.77 -5.29
N VAL A 480 13.27 -27.55 -4.78
CA VAL A 480 14.47 -27.13 -4.01
C VAL A 480 14.37 -27.67 -2.58
N LYS A 481 15.46 -28.23 -2.03
CA LYS A 481 15.54 -28.69 -0.63
C LYS A 481 16.29 -27.67 0.24
N ALA A 482 15.89 -27.51 1.51
CA ALA A 482 16.51 -26.54 2.42
C ALA A 482 18.01 -26.82 2.68
N ASP A 483 18.38 -28.09 2.82
CA ASP A 483 19.76 -28.57 2.94
C ASP A 483 20.46 -28.80 1.58
N GLY A 484 19.78 -28.45 0.48
CA GLY A 484 20.22 -28.74 -0.88
C GLY A 484 21.16 -27.70 -1.49
N ASN A 485 21.82 -28.13 -2.56
CA ASN A 485 22.53 -27.26 -3.48
C ASN A 485 21.55 -26.57 -4.44
N ILE A 486 21.96 -25.43 -4.97
CA ILE A 486 21.35 -24.72 -6.11
C ILE A 486 22.48 -24.22 -7.03
N VAL A 487 22.14 -23.92 -8.28
CA VAL A 487 23.08 -23.31 -9.24
C VAL A 487 22.48 -22.02 -9.76
N LEU A 488 23.25 -20.94 -9.63
CA LEU A 488 22.92 -19.62 -10.16
C LEU A 488 23.45 -19.48 -11.59
N PHE A 489 22.73 -18.77 -12.46
CA PHE A 489 23.19 -18.49 -13.81
C PHE A 489 22.72 -17.11 -14.31
N THR A 490 23.36 -16.61 -15.36
CA THR A 490 23.05 -15.33 -16.00
C THR A 490 23.16 -15.43 -17.53
N PRO A 491 22.35 -14.70 -18.31
CA PRO A 491 21.14 -13.98 -17.88
C PRO A 491 20.05 -14.95 -17.40
N ALA A 492 19.13 -14.44 -16.58
CA ALA A 492 17.93 -15.15 -16.17
C ALA A 492 16.98 -15.48 -17.34
N HIS A 493 15.97 -16.30 -17.05
CA HIS A 493 14.79 -16.41 -17.90
C HIS A 493 14.03 -15.07 -17.94
N GLY A 494 13.55 -14.69 -19.13
CA GLY A 494 12.66 -13.53 -19.28
C GLY A 494 11.27 -13.77 -18.69
N GLU A 495 10.53 -12.69 -18.47
CA GLU A 495 9.17 -12.71 -17.89
C GLU A 495 8.15 -13.55 -18.68
N PHE A 496 8.38 -13.71 -19.99
CA PHE A 496 7.57 -14.50 -20.93
C PHE A 496 8.32 -15.74 -21.43
N PHE A 497 9.21 -16.31 -20.63
CA PHE A 497 9.94 -17.51 -21.00
C PHE A 497 9.03 -18.76 -20.96
N GLU A 498 8.85 -19.38 -22.12
CA GLU A 498 8.21 -20.69 -22.26
C GLU A 498 9.25 -21.71 -22.77
N PRO A 499 9.43 -22.86 -22.11
CA PRO A 499 10.43 -23.86 -22.51
C PRO A 499 10.01 -24.56 -23.81
N SER A 500 10.91 -24.60 -24.80
CA SER A 500 10.65 -25.29 -26.07
C SER A 500 10.48 -26.81 -25.90
N GLN A 501 10.00 -27.48 -26.95
CA GLN A 501 9.95 -28.95 -26.95
C GLN A 501 11.35 -29.57 -26.84
N ALA A 502 12.35 -28.96 -27.49
CA ALA A 502 13.75 -29.36 -27.42
C ALA A 502 14.31 -29.20 -25.99
N PHE A 503 14.05 -28.08 -25.31
CA PHE A 503 14.46 -27.88 -23.92
C PHE A 503 13.95 -29.01 -23.00
N ASN A 504 12.69 -29.40 -23.13
CA ASN A 504 12.11 -30.47 -22.32
C ASN A 504 12.75 -31.84 -22.63
N GLN A 505 12.99 -32.16 -23.91
CA GLN A 505 13.69 -33.38 -24.33
C GLN A 505 15.13 -33.43 -23.78
N VAL A 506 15.88 -32.34 -23.86
CA VAL A 506 17.27 -32.28 -23.36
C VAL A 506 17.32 -32.25 -21.83
N SER A 507 16.38 -31.57 -21.16
CA SER A 507 16.23 -31.60 -19.68
C SER A 507 16.05 -33.03 -19.15
N LEU A 508 15.19 -33.80 -19.83
CA LEU A 508 14.99 -35.22 -19.56
C LEU A 508 16.24 -36.06 -19.87
N ALA A 509 16.93 -35.79 -20.98
CA ALA A 509 18.19 -36.43 -21.33
C ALA A 509 19.27 -36.21 -20.25
N MET A 510 19.40 -34.97 -19.76
CA MET A 510 20.28 -34.60 -18.65
C MET A 510 19.90 -35.32 -17.35
N ARG A 511 18.60 -35.47 -17.05
CA ARG A 511 18.12 -36.17 -15.85
C ARG A 511 18.52 -37.66 -15.86
N LEU A 512 18.44 -38.31 -17.02
CA LEU A 512 18.87 -39.71 -17.20
C LEU A 512 20.41 -39.83 -17.22
N GLY A 513 21.11 -38.99 -17.99
CA GLY A 513 22.57 -39.02 -18.09
C GLY A 513 23.27 -38.74 -16.76
N ALA A 514 22.78 -37.77 -15.98
CA ALA A 514 23.31 -37.51 -14.64
C ALA A 514 23.04 -38.67 -13.67
N MET A 515 21.95 -39.44 -13.84
CA MET A 515 21.68 -40.64 -13.04
C MET A 515 22.66 -41.79 -13.36
N VAL A 516 23.08 -41.94 -14.62
CA VAL A 516 24.14 -42.86 -15.03
C VAL A 516 25.46 -42.44 -14.38
N ALA A 517 25.89 -41.19 -14.61
CA ALA A 517 27.19 -40.66 -14.16
C ALA A 517 27.34 -40.60 -12.62
N THR A 518 26.24 -40.50 -11.86
CA THR A 518 26.32 -40.42 -10.39
C THR A 518 26.21 -41.76 -9.66
N ILE A 519 26.00 -42.89 -10.36
CA ILE A 519 25.66 -44.17 -9.74
C ILE A 519 26.79 -44.80 -8.91
N ASP A 520 28.04 -44.45 -9.21
CA ASP A 520 29.23 -44.89 -8.47
C ASP A 520 29.75 -43.84 -7.48
N GLY A 521 29.07 -42.69 -7.35
CA GLY A 521 29.45 -41.58 -6.46
C GLY A 521 30.64 -40.73 -6.94
N TYR A 522 31.17 -41.01 -8.12
CA TYR A 522 32.21 -40.23 -8.81
C TYR A 522 31.76 -39.98 -10.25
N VAL A 523 31.77 -38.72 -10.67
CA VAL A 523 31.46 -38.27 -12.03
C VAL A 523 32.76 -37.98 -12.77
N ASP A 524 32.95 -38.53 -13.97
CA ASP A 524 34.13 -38.22 -14.79
C ASP A 524 33.99 -36.84 -15.48
N GLN A 525 35.12 -36.17 -15.72
CA GLN A 525 35.15 -34.96 -16.53
C GLN A 525 34.78 -35.25 -17.99
N GLU A 526 35.11 -36.42 -18.54
CA GLU A 526 34.71 -36.79 -19.90
C GLU A 526 33.18 -36.94 -20.01
N GLU A 527 32.52 -37.56 -19.02
CA GLU A 527 31.04 -37.65 -18.94
C GLU A 527 30.39 -36.26 -18.83
N LYS A 528 30.89 -35.37 -17.95
CA LYS A 528 30.39 -33.98 -17.82
C LYS A 528 30.48 -33.24 -19.17
N LEU A 529 31.59 -33.42 -19.92
CA LEU A 529 31.80 -32.81 -21.23
C LEU A 529 30.89 -33.38 -22.32
N VAL A 530 30.58 -34.68 -22.29
CA VAL A 530 29.60 -35.30 -23.20
C VAL A 530 28.21 -34.71 -22.97
N LEU A 531 27.75 -34.63 -21.71
CA LEU A 531 26.44 -34.08 -21.37
C LEU A 531 26.35 -32.58 -21.72
N GLN A 532 27.41 -31.81 -21.51
CA GLN A 532 27.47 -30.40 -21.94
C GLN A 532 27.41 -30.25 -23.48
N LYS A 533 28.10 -31.10 -24.25
CA LYS A 533 28.04 -31.07 -25.72
C LYS A 533 26.62 -31.33 -26.25
N LEU A 534 25.84 -32.18 -25.59
CA LEU A 534 24.45 -32.45 -26.00
C LEU A 534 23.58 -31.16 -25.92
N VAL A 535 23.81 -30.31 -24.92
CA VAL A 535 23.14 -29.01 -24.79
C VAL A 535 23.62 -28.00 -25.85
N ASP A 536 24.91 -28.02 -26.18
CA ASP A 536 25.48 -27.06 -27.13
C ASP A 536 25.15 -27.38 -28.60
N GLN A 537 25.04 -28.66 -28.97
CA GLN A 537 24.83 -29.11 -30.36
C GLN A 537 23.42 -28.89 -30.91
N ASP A 538 22.40 -28.67 -30.09
CA ASP A 538 21.04 -28.42 -30.57
C ASP A 538 20.89 -26.98 -31.11
N GLU A 539 20.67 -26.82 -32.41
CA GLU A 539 20.47 -25.50 -33.04
C GLU A 539 19.06 -24.92 -32.78
N ASN A 540 18.10 -25.72 -32.29
CA ASN A 540 16.72 -25.28 -32.05
C ASN A 540 16.52 -24.64 -30.66
N MET A 541 17.52 -24.70 -29.77
CA MET A 541 17.46 -24.10 -28.43
C MET A 541 18.09 -22.70 -28.39
N SER A 542 17.39 -21.76 -27.74
CA SER A 542 17.90 -20.42 -27.46
C SER A 542 19.07 -20.42 -26.47
N GLN A 543 19.85 -19.34 -26.43
CA GLN A 543 20.97 -19.23 -25.49
C GLN A 543 20.52 -19.24 -24.02
N SER A 544 19.31 -18.73 -23.71
CA SER A 544 18.74 -18.77 -22.36
C SER A 544 18.42 -20.21 -21.94
N GLU A 545 17.84 -21.01 -22.84
CA GLU A 545 17.60 -22.45 -22.64
C GLU A 545 18.90 -23.21 -22.40
N LYS A 546 19.93 -22.97 -23.23
CA LYS A 546 21.25 -23.61 -23.08
C LYS A 546 21.91 -23.27 -21.75
N ASN A 547 21.86 -22.01 -21.32
CA ASN A 547 22.42 -21.59 -20.02
C ASN A 547 21.69 -22.25 -18.84
N SER A 548 20.36 -22.31 -18.90
CA SER A 548 19.52 -22.92 -17.88
C SER A 548 19.74 -24.45 -17.77
N LEU A 549 19.80 -25.16 -18.90
CA LEU A 549 20.12 -26.59 -18.93
C LEU A 549 21.53 -26.90 -18.42
N LYS A 550 22.52 -26.04 -18.72
CA LYS A 550 23.87 -26.18 -18.16
C LYS A 550 23.87 -26.03 -16.64
N ALA A 551 23.15 -25.04 -16.10
CA ALA A 551 22.98 -24.88 -14.65
C ALA A 551 22.26 -26.08 -14.02
N TYR A 552 21.21 -26.59 -14.67
CA TYR A 552 20.49 -27.79 -14.23
C TYR A 552 21.35 -29.06 -14.23
N LEU A 553 22.21 -29.23 -15.23
CA LEU A 553 23.18 -30.32 -15.26
C LEU A 553 24.17 -30.22 -14.10
N ILE A 554 24.77 -29.04 -13.87
CA ILE A 554 25.69 -28.82 -12.73
C ILE A 554 24.97 -29.12 -11.41
N TRP A 555 23.72 -28.68 -11.27
CA TRP A 555 22.90 -28.98 -10.08
C TRP A 555 22.69 -30.49 -9.89
N ARG A 556 22.34 -31.21 -10.97
CA ARG A 556 22.09 -32.66 -10.93
C ARG A 556 23.34 -33.49 -10.64
N LEU A 557 24.50 -33.11 -11.16
CA LEU A 557 25.76 -33.81 -10.84
C LEU A 557 26.21 -33.60 -9.38
N ASN A 558 25.76 -32.51 -8.74
CA ASN A 558 26.10 -32.17 -7.35
C ASN A 558 24.93 -32.39 -6.36
N SER A 559 23.84 -33.04 -6.77
CA SER A 559 22.66 -33.28 -5.91
C SER A 559 22.23 -34.74 -6.00
N PRO A 560 22.23 -35.51 -4.90
CA PRO A 560 21.94 -36.95 -4.95
C PRO A 560 20.54 -37.22 -5.52
N ALA A 561 20.49 -38.03 -6.57
CA ALA A 561 19.23 -38.48 -7.15
C ALA A 561 18.53 -39.47 -6.20
N ASN A 562 17.29 -39.17 -5.82
CA ASN A 562 16.46 -40.16 -5.14
C ASN A 562 15.97 -41.18 -6.18
N THR A 563 16.36 -42.45 -6.04
CA THR A 563 15.89 -43.55 -6.90
C THR A 563 14.68 -44.28 -6.31
N ALA A 564 14.17 -43.85 -5.14
CA ALA A 564 12.94 -44.39 -4.56
C ALA A 564 11.73 -44.14 -5.48
N GLY A 565 10.75 -45.04 -5.47
CA GLY A 565 9.51 -44.92 -6.27
C GLY A 565 9.68 -45.19 -7.78
N LEU A 566 10.83 -44.89 -8.38
CA LEU A 566 11.04 -44.97 -9.83
C LEU A 566 10.77 -46.37 -10.40
N LYS A 567 11.22 -47.42 -9.69
CA LYS A 567 10.94 -48.83 -10.04
C LYS A 567 9.43 -49.13 -10.16
N ALA A 568 8.62 -48.66 -9.22
CA ALA A 568 7.17 -48.89 -9.21
C ALA A 568 6.41 -48.09 -10.29
N ARG A 569 7.07 -47.11 -10.92
CA ARG A 569 6.57 -46.39 -12.10
C ARG A 569 7.00 -47.09 -13.39
N ILE A 570 8.23 -47.60 -13.44
CA ILE A 570 8.76 -48.36 -14.59
C ILE A 570 8.00 -49.69 -14.77
N GLU A 571 7.59 -50.34 -13.68
CA GLU A 571 6.72 -51.53 -13.69
C GLU A 571 5.31 -51.28 -14.28
N LYS A 572 4.89 -50.02 -14.47
CA LYS A 572 3.59 -49.65 -15.08
C LYS A 572 3.67 -49.36 -16.59
N LEU A 573 4.87 -49.41 -17.18
CA LEU A 573 5.11 -49.08 -18.59
C LEU A 573 4.83 -50.26 -19.52
N LYS A 574 4.61 -49.96 -20.80
CA LYS A 574 4.49 -50.99 -21.86
C LYS A 574 5.87 -51.50 -22.28
N THR A 575 5.92 -52.67 -22.92
CA THR A 575 7.17 -53.30 -23.35
C THR A 575 8.01 -52.43 -24.30
N ASN A 576 7.36 -51.75 -25.26
CA ASN A 576 8.03 -50.88 -26.25
C ASN A 576 8.66 -49.64 -25.58
N GLU A 577 7.95 -49.08 -24.59
CA GLU A 577 8.35 -47.93 -23.79
C GLU A 577 9.63 -48.24 -23.00
N ILE A 578 9.68 -49.43 -22.37
CA ILE A 578 10.87 -49.94 -21.67
C ILE A 578 12.05 -50.15 -22.64
N GLU A 579 11.81 -50.65 -23.85
CA GLU A 579 12.87 -50.85 -24.85
C GLU A 579 13.47 -49.52 -25.35
N PHE A 580 12.66 -48.46 -25.49
CA PHE A 580 13.16 -47.12 -25.81
C PHE A 580 14.05 -46.56 -24.70
N LEU A 581 13.60 -46.61 -23.43
CA LEU A 581 14.38 -46.15 -22.28
C LEU A 581 15.74 -46.86 -22.19
N LYS A 582 15.78 -48.18 -22.39
CA LYS A 582 17.02 -48.97 -22.47
C LYS A 582 17.98 -48.47 -23.56
N LYS A 583 17.47 -48.30 -24.79
CA LYS A 583 18.26 -47.80 -25.93
C LYS A 583 18.85 -46.43 -25.65
N PHE A 584 18.04 -45.55 -25.06
CA PHE A 584 18.43 -44.19 -24.73
C PHE A 584 19.52 -44.13 -23.64
N MET A 585 19.36 -44.86 -22.53
CA MET A 585 20.38 -44.93 -21.47
C MET A 585 21.73 -45.46 -21.98
N ILE A 586 21.69 -46.53 -22.79
CA ILE A 586 22.90 -47.10 -23.39
C ILE A 586 23.54 -46.11 -24.38
N SER A 587 22.74 -45.34 -25.15
CA SER A 587 23.30 -44.34 -26.07
C SER A 587 24.03 -43.19 -25.36
N ILE A 588 23.60 -42.82 -24.15
CA ILE A 588 24.29 -41.82 -23.33
C ILE A 588 25.57 -42.40 -22.71
N ALA A 589 25.50 -43.64 -22.17
CA ALA A 589 26.66 -44.29 -21.59
C ALA A 589 27.76 -44.59 -22.62
N LEU A 590 27.41 -44.94 -23.86
CA LEU A 590 28.37 -45.27 -24.92
C LEU A 590 28.84 -44.06 -25.76
N ALA A 591 28.57 -42.83 -25.31
CA ALA A 591 28.81 -41.62 -26.08
C ALA A 591 30.31 -41.21 -26.18
N ASP A 592 31.18 -41.78 -25.35
CA ASP A 592 32.64 -41.63 -25.46
C ASP A 592 33.27 -42.53 -26.55
N GLY A 593 32.54 -43.59 -26.95
CA GLY A 593 32.95 -44.60 -27.92
C GLY A 593 33.77 -45.79 -27.39
N LYS A 594 33.95 -45.98 -26.07
CA LYS A 594 34.78 -47.05 -25.49
C LYS A 594 34.07 -47.84 -24.37
N VAL A 595 33.43 -48.94 -24.73
CA VAL A 595 32.82 -49.86 -23.75
C VAL A 595 33.86 -50.45 -22.76
N ASP A 596 33.96 -49.91 -21.55
CA ASP A 596 34.76 -50.51 -20.47
C ASP A 596 33.90 -51.40 -19.55
N SER A 597 34.56 -52.38 -18.93
CA SER A 597 34.10 -53.24 -17.86
C SER A 597 33.62 -52.52 -16.60
N THR A 598 33.89 -51.22 -16.45
CA THR A 598 33.34 -50.33 -15.41
C THR A 598 31.95 -49.83 -15.80
N GLU A 599 31.80 -49.28 -17.00
CA GLU A 599 30.52 -48.77 -17.53
C GLU A 599 29.47 -49.88 -17.64
N ILE A 600 29.85 -51.08 -18.10
CA ILE A 600 28.93 -52.22 -18.15
C ILE A 600 28.37 -52.49 -16.74
N LYS A 601 29.19 -52.40 -15.69
CA LYS A 601 28.74 -52.59 -14.30
C LYS A 601 27.86 -51.44 -13.81
N GLN A 602 28.09 -50.21 -14.28
CA GLN A 602 27.24 -49.05 -13.98
C GLN A 602 25.86 -49.20 -14.62
N ILE A 603 25.79 -49.58 -15.90
CA ILE A 603 24.53 -49.88 -16.60
C ILE A 603 23.82 -51.07 -15.94
N GLU A 604 24.54 -52.12 -15.51
CA GLU A 604 23.98 -53.24 -14.75
C GLU A 604 23.40 -52.83 -13.38
N LYS A 605 24.08 -51.94 -12.64
CA LYS A 605 23.54 -51.34 -11.41
C LYS A 605 22.30 -50.51 -11.70
N LEU A 606 22.33 -49.70 -12.76
CA LEU A 606 21.22 -48.85 -13.17
C LEU A 606 20.00 -49.69 -13.53
N TYR A 607 20.15 -50.69 -14.40
CA TYR A 607 19.10 -51.68 -14.70
C TYR A 607 18.51 -52.27 -13.42
N THR A 608 19.36 -52.69 -12.47
CA THR A 608 18.91 -53.25 -11.18
C THR A 608 18.10 -52.22 -10.36
N SER A 609 18.55 -50.96 -10.30
CA SER A 609 17.85 -49.88 -9.56
C SER A 609 16.51 -49.48 -10.21
N LEU A 610 16.41 -49.61 -11.54
CA LEU A 610 15.21 -49.34 -12.33
C LEU A 610 14.23 -50.54 -12.38
N GLY A 611 14.62 -51.71 -11.87
CA GLY A 611 13.82 -52.94 -11.90
C GLY A 611 13.92 -53.77 -13.19
N LEU A 612 14.89 -53.46 -14.06
CA LEU A 612 15.17 -54.15 -15.32
C LEU A 612 16.12 -55.34 -15.11
N ASP A 613 16.01 -56.36 -15.95
CA ASP A 613 16.87 -57.55 -15.86
C ASP A 613 18.32 -57.24 -16.29
N ARG A 614 19.24 -57.33 -15.34
CA ARG A 614 20.70 -57.22 -15.51
C ARG A 614 21.25 -58.09 -16.63
N SER A 615 20.67 -59.28 -16.87
CA SER A 615 21.17 -60.22 -17.89
C SER A 615 21.10 -59.65 -19.31
N LEU A 616 20.19 -58.70 -19.55
CA LEU A 616 19.93 -58.10 -20.86
C LEU A 616 20.92 -56.99 -21.24
N VAL A 617 21.73 -56.47 -20.31
CA VAL A 617 22.63 -55.33 -20.57
C VAL A 617 23.60 -55.64 -21.72
N THR A 618 24.23 -56.81 -21.71
CA THR A 618 25.17 -57.22 -22.76
C THR A 618 24.51 -57.45 -24.13
N SER A 619 23.28 -57.97 -24.17
CA SER A 619 22.52 -58.11 -25.41
C SER A 619 22.02 -56.77 -25.94
N ASP A 620 21.56 -55.88 -25.06
CA ASP A 620 21.04 -54.55 -25.43
C ASP A 620 22.18 -53.67 -26.00
N ILE A 621 23.37 -53.68 -25.36
CA ILE A 621 24.59 -53.02 -25.87
C ILE A 621 25.00 -53.57 -27.25
N HIS A 622 25.01 -54.90 -27.42
CA HIS A 622 25.33 -55.52 -28.71
C HIS A 622 24.29 -55.19 -29.78
N HIS A 623 23.00 -55.09 -29.42
CA HIS A 623 21.94 -54.74 -30.34
C HIS A 623 22.07 -53.30 -30.85
N LEU A 624 22.45 -52.34 -29.99
CA LEU A 624 22.68 -50.95 -30.38
C LEU A 624 23.94 -50.75 -31.22
N THR A 625 25.08 -51.32 -30.81
CA THR A 625 26.33 -51.25 -31.57
C THR A 625 26.21 -51.92 -32.95
N SER A 626 25.55 -53.09 -33.03
CA SER A 626 25.26 -53.73 -34.32
C SER A 626 24.24 -52.97 -35.17
N SER A 627 23.22 -52.34 -34.56
CA SER A 627 22.25 -51.51 -35.29
C SER A 627 22.88 -50.24 -35.86
N SER A 628 23.71 -49.53 -35.09
CA SER A 628 24.47 -48.35 -35.58
C SER A 628 25.47 -48.71 -36.69
N SER A 629 25.98 -49.95 -36.71
CA SER A 629 26.87 -50.42 -37.79
C SER A 629 26.15 -50.70 -39.12
N ARG A 630 24.81 -50.76 -39.15
CA ARG A 630 24.03 -50.99 -40.39
C ARG A 630 23.83 -49.75 -41.26
N THR A 631 24.10 -48.54 -40.75
CA THR A 631 23.90 -47.29 -41.52
C THR A 631 25.01 -47.03 -42.56
N ILE A 632 26.01 -47.91 -42.68
CA ILE A 632 27.10 -47.81 -43.67
C ILE A 632 27.25 -49.12 -44.49
N THR A 633 26.15 -49.64 -45.04
CA THR A 633 26.24 -50.57 -46.18
C THR A 633 26.05 -49.82 -47.50
N ARG A 634 27.17 -49.55 -48.19
CA ARG A 634 27.21 -48.95 -49.53
C ARG A 634 26.60 -49.92 -50.56
N SER A 635 25.31 -49.75 -50.84
CA SER A 635 24.63 -50.48 -51.91
C SER A 635 25.10 -49.97 -53.28
N GLU A 636 26.03 -50.68 -53.91
CA GLU A 636 26.36 -50.48 -55.32
C GLU A 636 25.26 -51.10 -56.19
N SER A 637 24.38 -50.27 -56.73
CA SER A 637 23.52 -50.61 -57.87
C SER A 637 23.34 -49.38 -58.77
N SER A 638 23.71 -49.55 -60.03
CA SER A 638 23.67 -48.52 -61.08
C SER A 638 22.24 -48.10 -61.44
N ASP A 639 21.96 -46.80 -61.45
CA ASP A 639 21.56 -46.13 -62.71
C ASP A 639 21.63 -44.60 -62.61
N THR A 640 21.98 -43.95 -63.72
CA THR A 640 22.14 -42.49 -63.82
C THR A 640 20.82 -41.77 -64.13
N SER A 641 20.29 -40.97 -63.19
CA SER A 641 19.72 -39.64 -63.49
C SER A 641 19.21 -38.88 -62.24
N ALA A 642 19.35 -37.54 -62.28
CA ALA A 642 18.68 -36.53 -61.44
C ALA A 642 18.82 -36.61 -59.90
N ASN A 643 19.76 -35.83 -59.35
CA ASN A 643 19.79 -35.49 -57.92
C ASN A 643 18.50 -34.74 -57.51
N THR A 644 17.61 -35.43 -56.80
CA THR A 644 16.62 -34.80 -55.92
C THR A 644 16.60 -35.58 -54.62
N PHE A 645 17.27 -35.06 -53.59
CA PHE A 645 17.18 -35.62 -52.25
C PHE A 645 15.77 -35.36 -51.72
N LYS A 646 14.93 -36.40 -51.74
CA LYS A 646 13.56 -36.36 -51.22
C LYS A 646 13.58 -37.01 -49.84
N LEU A 647 13.43 -36.17 -48.82
CA LEU A 647 13.24 -36.62 -47.44
C LEU A 647 11.88 -37.31 -47.36
N ASP A 648 11.82 -38.54 -46.84
CA ASP A 648 10.58 -39.30 -46.76
C ASP A 648 9.74 -38.81 -45.57
N GLU A 649 8.75 -37.98 -45.89
CA GLU A 649 7.85 -37.31 -44.94
C GLU A 649 7.09 -38.30 -44.05
N GLY A 650 6.84 -39.54 -44.53
CA GLY A 650 6.24 -40.59 -43.72
C GLY A 650 7.19 -41.19 -42.69
N ILE A 651 8.48 -41.28 -43.01
CA ILE A 651 9.51 -41.77 -42.07
C ILE A 651 9.84 -40.70 -41.02
N LEU A 652 9.86 -39.41 -41.42
CA LEU A 652 9.95 -38.29 -40.47
C LEU A 652 8.79 -38.30 -39.48
N ALA A 653 7.54 -38.32 -39.98
CA ALA A 653 6.35 -38.29 -39.13
C ALA A 653 6.26 -39.51 -38.19
N MET A 654 6.75 -40.68 -38.64
CA MET A 654 6.83 -41.87 -37.79
C MET A 654 7.85 -41.67 -36.65
N HIS A 655 9.07 -41.19 -36.96
CA HIS A 655 10.07 -40.92 -35.92
C HIS A 655 9.68 -39.75 -35.00
N GLU A 656 9.01 -38.73 -35.51
CA GLU A 656 8.50 -37.60 -34.73
C GLU A 656 7.38 -38.05 -33.77
N SER A 657 6.48 -38.94 -34.23
CA SER A 657 5.47 -39.59 -33.39
C SER A 657 6.11 -40.49 -32.32
N GLU A 658 7.05 -41.36 -32.69
CA GLU A 658 7.77 -42.24 -31.75
C GLU A 658 8.52 -41.42 -30.68
N THR A 659 9.09 -40.27 -31.07
CA THR A 659 9.80 -39.36 -30.15
C THR A 659 8.83 -38.60 -29.24
N SER A 660 7.65 -38.22 -29.75
CA SER A 660 6.59 -37.54 -28.97
C SER A 660 5.91 -38.48 -27.95
N ASP A 661 5.65 -39.73 -28.32
CA ASP A 661 5.07 -40.72 -27.42
C ASP A 661 6.09 -41.12 -26.33
N ALA A 662 7.36 -41.33 -26.71
CA ALA A 662 8.44 -41.57 -25.75
C ALA A 662 8.65 -40.39 -24.79
N LYS A 663 8.54 -39.14 -25.27
CA LYS A 663 8.59 -37.93 -24.43
C LYS A 663 7.47 -37.95 -23.37
N THR A 664 6.22 -38.13 -23.80
CA THR A 664 5.05 -38.12 -22.91
C THR A 664 5.15 -39.23 -21.86
N MET A 665 5.61 -40.42 -22.26
CA MET A 665 5.90 -41.55 -21.38
C MET A 665 6.99 -41.21 -20.35
N LEU A 666 8.10 -40.61 -20.77
CA LEU A 666 9.23 -40.29 -19.89
C LEU A 666 8.91 -39.13 -18.93
N GLU A 667 8.19 -38.10 -19.38
CA GLU A 667 7.65 -37.05 -18.50
C GLU A 667 6.76 -37.66 -17.39
N ASN A 668 5.91 -38.65 -17.70
CA ASN A 668 5.09 -39.35 -16.71
C ASN A 668 5.89 -40.20 -15.71
N ILE A 669 7.02 -40.81 -16.12
CA ILE A 669 7.91 -41.55 -15.19
C ILE A 669 8.54 -40.59 -14.19
N PHE A 670 8.93 -39.40 -14.66
CA PHE A 670 9.73 -38.43 -13.93
C PHE A 670 8.95 -37.24 -13.35
N ALA A 671 7.61 -37.26 -13.46
CA ALA A 671 6.70 -36.33 -12.79
C ALA A 671 6.97 -36.29 -11.28
N VAL A 672 6.80 -35.13 -10.65
CA VAL A 672 7.37 -34.86 -9.32
C VAL A 672 6.91 -35.87 -8.25
N ASP A 673 7.83 -36.29 -7.38
CA ASP A 673 7.48 -37.07 -6.19
C ASP A 673 6.68 -36.21 -5.20
N ASP A 674 5.52 -36.74 -4.81
CA ASP A 674 4.95 -36.49 -3.50
C ASP A 674 5.38 -37.65 -2.61
N GLU A 675 6.22 -37.34 -1.61
CA GLU A 675 6.33 -38.21 -0.45
C GLU A 675 4.96 -38.21 0.24
N PRO A 676 4.48 -39.35 0.77
CA PRO A 676 3.36 -39.30 1.70
C PRO A 676 3.83 -38.50 2.91
N GLU A 677 3.30 -37.29 3.10
CA GLU A 677 3.39 -36.62 4.39
C GLU A 677 2.85 -37.60 5.43
N ILE A 678 3.57 -37.75 6.54
CA ILE A 678 3.12 -38.59 7.63
C ILE A 678 1.89 -37.90 8.20
N ASP A 679 0.70 -38.42 7.87
CA ASP A 679 -0.56 -38.03 8.48
C ASP A 679 -0.41 -38.11 10.00
N VAL A 680 -0.13 -36.96 10.61
CA VAL A 680 -0.34 -36.77 12.03
C VAL A 680 -1.84 -36.80 12.18
N ILE A 681 -2.36 -37.92 12.71
CA ILE A 681 -3.78 -38.14 12.93
C ILE A 681 -4.27 -37.08 13.93
N SER A 682 -4.68 -35.94 13.39
CA SER A 682 -5.49 -34.96 14.10
C SER A 682 -6.94 -35.44 14.05
N GLU A 683 -7.62 -35.29 15.17
CA GLU A 683 -8.96 -35.87 15.36
C GLU A 683 -10.00 -35.22 14.43
N GLN A 684 -11.10 -35.94 14.24
CA GLN A 684 -12.09 -35.71 13.19
C GLN A 684 -12.66 -34.28 13.17
N ALA A 685 -12.32 -33.50 12.14
CA ALA A 685 -13.01 -32.26 11.81
C ALA A 685 -14.13 -32.55 10.78
N GLU A 686 -15.38 -32.53 11.21
CA GLU A 686 -16.53 -32.63 10.30
C GLU A 686 -16.81 -31.29 9.60
N SER A 687 -16.69 -31.29 8.27
CA SER A 687 -17.67 -30.67 7.34
C SER A 687 -18.16 -29.23 7.59
N ASP A 688 -17.31 -28.28 7.99
CA ASP A 688 -17.44 -26.86 7.58
C ASP A 688 -16.24 -25.94 7.88
N GLY A 689 -15.33 -26.39 8.76
CA GLY A 689 -14.19 -25.62 9.25
C GLY A 689 -14.39 -25.03 10.65
N LEU A 690 -15.59 -25.16 11.21
CA LEU A 690 -15.94 -24.72 12.56
C LEU A 690 -16.43 -25.93 13.37
N ASP A 691 -16.00 -26.09 14.62
CA ASP A 691 -16.50 -27.18 15.48
C ASP A 691 -17.95 -26.94 15.91
N HIS A 692 -18.59 -27.98 16.46
CA HIS A 692 -20.00 -27.93 16.86
C HIS A 692 -20.29 -26.83 17.91
N ALA A 693 -19.37 -26.58 18.85
CA ALA A 693 -19.59 -25.60 19.92
C ALA A 693 -19.48 -24.16 19.39
N HIS A 694 -18.49 -23.88 18.53
CA HIS A 694 -18.33 -22.59 17.88
C HIS A 694 -19.43 -22.32 16.84
N LYS A 695 -19.95 -23.34 16.15
CA LYS A 695 -21.08 -23.21 15.23
C LYS A 695 -22.39 -22.91 15.97
N GLU A 696 -22.66 -23.58 17.10
CA GLU A 696 -23.82 -23.29 17.95
C GLU A 696 -23.75 -21.89 18.58
N LEU A 697 -22.55 -21.41 18.95
CA LEU A 697 -22.33 -20.03 19.38
C LEU A 697 -22.59 -19.03 18.25
N PHE A 698 -22.04 -19.27 17.06
CA PHE A 698 -22.25 -18.42 15.88
C PHE A 698 -23.75 -18.28 15.55
N ASP A 699 -24.45 -19.39 15.36
CA ASP A 699 -25.89 -19.41 15.05
C ASP A 699 -26.74 -18.70 16.14
N THR A 700 -26.32 -18.72 17.40
CA THR A 700 -26.95 -17.99 18.50
C THR A 700 -26.75 -16.48 18.37
N LEU A 701 -25.52 -16.03 18.07
CA LEU A 701 -25.16 -14.63 17.92
C LEU A 701 -25.86 -13.97 16.72
N LEU A 702 -26.13 -14.72 15.65
CA LEU A 702 -26.89 -14.25 14.48
C LEU A 702 -28.31 -13.73 14.77
N SER A 703 -28.84 -13.92 15.99
CA SER A 703 -30.18 -13.46 16.35
C SER A 703 -30.28 -11.97 16.74
N LYS A 704 -29.15 -11.26 16.90
CA LYS A 704 -29.09 -9.79 17.12
C LYS A 704 -27.80 -9.18 16.57
N GLU A 705 -27.86 -7.91 16.15
CA GLU A 705 -26.72 -7.12 15.66
C GLU A 705 -25.72 -6.68 16.75
N THR A 706 -26.14 -6.67 18.03
CA THR A 706 -25.29 -6.25 19.16
C THR A 706 -25.63 -7.03 20.42
N TRP A 707 -24.59 -7.44 21.14
CA TRP A 707 -24.68 -8.21 22.38
C TRP A 707 -23.80 -7.61 23.48
N SER A 708 -24.29 -7.61 24.71
CA SER A 708 -23.42 -7.24 25.83
C SER A 708 -22.44 -8.37 26.14
N ARG A 709 -21.19 -8.03 26.49
CA ARG A 709 -20.14 -9.03 26.80
C ARG A 709 -20.57 -10.05 27.88
N ASN A 710 -21.42 -9.62 28.82
CA ASN A 710 -21.95 -10.48 29.88
C ASN A 710 -22.93 -11.55 29.36
N GLU A 711 -23.78 -11.22 28.38
CA GLU A 711 -24.69 -12.19 27.76
C GLU A 711 -23.90 -13.24 26.97
N VAL A 712 -22.91 -12.82 26.17
CA VAL A 712 -22.06 -13.74 25.40
C VAL A 712 -21.27 -14.66 26.32
N ASN A 713 -20.80 -14.16 27.47
CA ASN A 713 -20.14 -14.98 28.49
C ASN A 713 -21.06 -16.06 29.08
N GLU A 714 -22.36 -15.81 29.25
CA GLU A 714 -23.32 -16.86 29.66
C GLU A 714 -23.54 -17.92 28.57
N PHE A 715 -23.44 -17.59 27.28
CA PHE A 715 -23.53 -18.56 26.19
C PHE A 715 -22.24 -19.38 26.06
N CYS A 716 -21.08 -18.73 26.05
CA CYS A 716 -19.77 -19.41 26.06
C CYS A 716 -19.62 -20.32 27.28
N GLY A 717 -20.08 -19.88 28.47
CA GLY A 717 -20.07 -20.69 29.69
C GLY A 717 -20.94 -21.96 29.63
N LYS A 718 -22.04 -21.96 28.87
CA LYS A 718 -22.86 -23.16 28.61
C LYS A 718 -22.16 -24.14 27.66
N LEU A 719 -21.38 -23.61 26.73
CA LEU A 719 -20.62 -24.36 25.72
C LEU A 719 -19.19 -24.73 26.18
N SER A 720 -18.80 -24.36 27.41
CA SER A 720 -17.44 -24.54 27.96
C SER A 720 -16.33 -23.84 27.16
N LEU A 721 -16.66 -22.75 26.47
CA LEU A 721 -15.73 -21.92 25.69
C LEU A 721 -15.32 -20.66 26.47
N MET A 722 -14.13 -20.13 26.16
CA MET A 722 -13.70 -18.80 26.62
C MET A 722 -14.09 -17.75 25.59
N VAL A 723 -14.69 -16.64 26.02
CA VAL A 723 -15.27 -15.61 25.13
C VAL A 723 -14.28 -15.14 24.06
N ASP A 724 -13.11 -14.67 24.47
CA ASP A 724 -12.14 -14.05 23.56
C ASP A 724 -11.62 -15.06 22.52
N GLY A 725 -11.29 -16.29 22.94
CA GLY A 725 -10.82 -17.35 22.04
C GLY A 725 -11.92 -17.92 21.12
N ALA A 726 -13.19 -17.86 21.55
CA ALA A 726 -14.32 -18.26 20.70
C ALA A 726 -14.63 -17.22 19.62
N ILE A 727 -14.50 -15.93 19.94
CA ILE A 727 -14.60 -14.83 18.97
C ILE A 727 -13.45 -14.91 17.96
N GLU A 728 -12.21 -15.12 18.43
CA GLU A 728 -11.03 -15.31 17.58
C GLU A 728 -11.22 -16.49 16.62
N THR A 729 -11.67 -17.65 17.11
CA THR A 729 -11.90 -18.87 16.30
C THR A 729 -13.00 -18.68 15.25
N ILE A 730 -14.09 -17.98 15.58
CA ILE A 730 -15.17 -17.65 14.64
C ILE A 730 -14.70 -16.66 13.57
N ASN A 731 -13.89 -15.66 13.97
CA ASN A 731 -13.34 -14.67 13.05
C ASN A 731 -12.27 -15.27 12.12
N ASP A 732 -11.41 -16.17 12.60
CA ASP A 732 -10.43 -16.87 11.76
C ASP A 732 -11.12 -17.71 10.67
N TRP A 733 -12.21 -18.41 11.01
CA TRP A 733 -13.05 -19.11 10.03
C TRP A 733 -13.71 -18.15 9.03
N ALA A 734 -14.22 -17.00 9.48
CA ALA A 734 -14.76 -15.98 8.58
C ALA A 734 -13.69 -15.44 7.62
N TYR A 735 -12.46 -15.22 8.12
CA TYR A 735 -11.30 -14.84 7.31
C TYR A 735 -10.93 -15.92 6.27
N GLU A 736 -11.00 -17.21 6.60
CA GLU A 736 -10.72 -18.29 5.63
C GLU A 736 -11.75 -18.36 4.49
N LYS A 737 -12.98 -17.86 4.69
CA LYS A 737 -14.07 -17.91 3.71
C LYS A 737 -14.25 -16.62 2.92
N VAL A 738 -14.13 -15.46 3.57
CA VAL A 738 -14.51 -14.13 3.05
C VAL A 738 -13.40 -13.06 3.21
N ASP A 739 -12.23 -13.40 3.80
CA ASP A 739 -11.10 -12.48 4.15
C ASP A 739 -11.54 -11.26 5.00
N ALA A 740 -12.58 -11.42 5.80
CA ALA A 740 -13.12 -10.44 6.75
C ALA A 740 -13.57 -11.09 8.07
N PRO A 741 -13.48 -10.39 9.22
CA PRO A 741 -14.04 -10.85 10.48
C PRO A 741 -15.56 -10.64 10.51
N VAL A 742 -16.28 -11.45 11.27
CA VAL A 742 -17.76 -11.39 11.38
C VAL A 742 -18.23 -10.87 12.75
N LEU A 743 -17.34 -10.86 13.75
CA LEU A 743 -17.56 -10.31 15.08
C LEU A 743 -16.53 -9.21 15.39
N ASP A 744 -16.97 -8.07 15.91
CA ASP A 744 -16.11 -7.01 16.43
C ASP A 744 -16.33 -6.80 17.94
N ASP A 745 -15.27 -6.43 18.67
CA ASP A 745 -15.24 -6.32 20.14
C ASP A 745 -14.64 -4.98 20.57
N ASP A 746 -15.46 -3.93 20.55
CA ASP A 746 -15.16 -2.60 21.10
C ASP A 746 -15.94 -2.38 22.42
N GLY A 747 -15.93 -3.40 23.28
CA GLY A 747 -16.56 -3.41 24.61
C GLY A 747 -17.91 -4.14 24.65
N ASP A 748 -18.79 -3.84 23.69
CA ASP A 748 -19.94 -4.67 23.33
C ASP A 748 -19.60 -5.44 22.03
N ILE A 749 -20.22 -6.61 21.85
CA ILE A 749 -19.92 -7.51 20.72
C ILE A 749 -20.89 -7.25 19.59
N TYR A 750 -20.36 -6.81 18.45
CA TYR A 750 -21.12 -6.49 17.23
C TYR A 750 -21.02 -7.62 16.22
N VAL A 751 -22.12 -7.90 15.52
CA VAL A 751 -22.19 -8.91 14.46
C VAL A 751 -22.35 -8.21 13.11
N ASP A 752 -21.38 -8.35 12.21
CA ASP A 752 -21.46 -7.76 10.88
C ASP A 752 -22.38 -8.59 9.96
N LEU A 753 -23.61 -8.09 9.76
CA LEU A 753 -24.61 -8.79 8.95
C LEU A 753 -24.25 -8.87 7.45
N GLU A 754 -23.44 -7.95 6.91
CA GLU A 754 -23.01 -8.03 5.50
C GLU A 754 -22.09 -9.24 5.32
N ILE A 755 -21.14 -9.45 6.26
CA ILE A 755 -20.26 -10.62 6.27
C ILE A 755 -21.03 -11.92 6.57
N VAL A 756 -22.09 -11.88 7.40
CA VAL A 756 -22.97 -13.04 7.64
C VAL A 756 -23.74 -13.45 6.37
N GLU A 757 -24.18 -12.51 5.54
CA GLU A 757 -24.82 -12.84 4.26
C GLU A 757 -23.80 -13.44 3.28
N GLU A 758 -22.60 -12.88 3.15
CA GLU A 758 -21.53 -13.43 2.30
C GLU A 758 -21.05 -14.82 2.76
N LEU A 759 -21.05 -15.10 4.08
CA LEU A 759 -20.75 -16.42 4.64
C LEU A 759 -21.83 -17.49 4.37
N LYS A 760 -23.06 -17.07 4.05
CA LYS A 760 -24.19 -17.99 3.75
C LYS A 760 -24.35 -18.31 2.26
N GLY A 761 -23.79 -17.48 1.38
CA GLY A 761 -23.69 -17.70 -0.07
C GLY A 761 -24.78 -17.07 -0.93
#